data_AF-A0A9Q9BR13-F1
#
_entry.id   AF-A0A9Q9BR13-F1
#
_cell.length_a   1.000
_cell.length_b   1.000
_cell.length_c   1.000
_cell.angle_alpha   90.00
_cell.angle_beta   90.00
_cell.angle_gamma   90.00
#
_symmetry.space_group_name_H-M   'P 1'
#
loop_
_entity.id
_entity.type
_entity.pdbx_description
1 polymer ?
#
loop_
_entity_poly.entity_id
_entity_poly.type
_entity_poly.pdbx_seq_one_letter_code
_entity_poly.pdbx_strand_id
1 'polypeptide(L)'
;MQNSEIDTSKLNFWEKLRFFFRLEQTKSNARKVISSIWSIVFGLLFSLAFIAIVTKNNPFLFFSILFKSLRGTGQRSFFQYLLVFGFIGLSSAIGFKSGLFNIGISGQMMSAGFTTFAIFIMRKQGNMTGGYLFLSLMLSMIVAFLFSLVAGALKAYLNVHEVISTILINWIIVNICLAFFTRDSNLFGEYAKPFLGIKPGTSGVFSISKNVENIFLTFGYILLIASIVTLWGIYRFTTLGYKLRMLGLSKTNGQYMGINEKLITMLVMGISGLFAGIGGFYFFVVKEKSFNSISSPHNLGFEAIAISLLALNSPIGISFTSLFYALLYNGQSYTQLAPLYLPADYYGIVTSLILYLAAISQVLNNFKPMNFIWRWIVIKSHPFAKNYSASYKCKQKIDHLEYKKQVILTKIDLTIDETNKDKLLTKYLSMINSIDKKIHLLKKEHNLLLRKIELMLPYASDLKNVSELKLKLITLSKELKVLQKSNESVTETRKNEVITEINSIKTQITNTQTNLKLSFEKIASLTHSGIKDFIPLTLEEFTKQFTISQTSKVQSIKSLKQKTNQQEKDLLLKTLDSQSNKTSIAVAENFQRISILKRELNEQITSLKGNQQYNLKQNYKSAKFTLKNEYNKNVNALYEEKMYYIKEYLNLLFSKSSATSNTKGGN
;
A
#
# COMPACT_ATOMS: atom_id res chain seq x y z
N MET A 1 -24.49 9.08 -5.69
CA MET A 1 -24.08 10.45 -6.08
C MET A 1 -23.63 10.38 -7.53
N GLN A 2 -24.41 10.98 -8.43
CA GLN A 2 -24.13 11.05 -9.87
C GLN A 2 -22.81 11.78 -10.11
N ASN A 3 -21.96 11.18 -10.95
CA ASN A 3 -20.75 11.80 -11.49
C ASN A 3 -21.18 13.00 -12.34
N SER A 4 -21.08 14.22 -11.79
CA SER A 4 -20.97 15.40 -12.63
C SER A 4 -19.58 15.36 -13.28
N GLU A 5 -19.54 15.11 -14.58
CA GLU A 5 -18.32 15.28 -15.38
C GLU A 5 -17.90 16.74 -15.28
N ILE A 6 -16.83 16.99 -14.51
CA ILE A 6 -16.19 18.30 -14.46
C ILE A 6 -15.56 18.52 -15.83
N ASP A 7 -16.07 19.50 -16.57
CA ASP A 7 -15.57 19.90 -17.88
C ASP A 7 -14.14 20.45 -17.75
N THR A 8 -13.15 19.56 -17.94
CA THR A 8 -11.72 19.84 -17.74
C THR A 8 -11.15 20.88 -18.70
N SER A 9 -11.89 21.25 -19.75
CA SER A 9 -11.48 22.27 -20.71
C SER A 9 -11.30 23.65 -20.06
N LYS A 10 -12.06 23.95 -19.00
CA LYS A 10 -12.12 25.24 -18.31
C LYS A 10 -11.13 25.42 -17.15
N LEU A 11 -10.29 24.43 -16.86
CA LEU A 11 -9.34 24.48 -15.74
C LEU A 11 -8.01 25.13 -16.15
N ASN A 12 -7.46 25.96 -15.28
CA ASN A 12 -6.13 26.56 -15.45
C ASN A 12 -5.01 25.50 -15.38
N PHE A 13 -3.81 25.80 -15.89
CA PHE A 13 -2.70 24.82 -15.93
C PHE A 13 -2.42 24.20 -14.55
N TRP A 14 -2.32 25.01 -13.51
CA TRP A 14 -2.09 24.53 -12.14
C TRP A 14 -3.25 23.70 -11.59
N GLU A 15 -4.47 23.97 -12.01
CA GLU A 15 -5.65 23.19 -11.62
C GLU A 15 -5.70 21.87 -12.38
N LYS A 16 -5.40 21.85 -13.68
CA LYS A 16 -5.22 20.63 -14.49
C LYS A 16 -4.10 19.77 -13.94
N LEU A 17 -2.97 20.38 -13.58
CA LEU A 17 -1.82 19.73 -12.96
C LEU A 17 -2.22 19.13 -11.61
N ARG A 18 -2.93 19.89 -10.76
CA ARG A 18 -3.45 19.41 -9.48
C ARG A 18 -4.48 18.29 -9.65
N PHE A 19 -5.33 18.35 -10.69
CA PHE A 19 -6.31 17.32 -11.03
C PHE A 19 -5.63 16.03 -11.53
N PHE A 20 -4.60 16.17 -12.36
CA PHE A 20 -3.76 15.09 -12.85
C PHE A 20 -3.04 14.39 -11.69
N PHE A 21 -2.43 15.15 -10.77
CA PHE A 21 -1.74 14.61 -9.61
C PHE A 21 -2.67 14.07 -8.50
N ARG A 22 -3.90 14.59 -8.35
CA ARG A 22 -4.89 14.09 -7.36
C ARG A 22 -5.62 12.81 -7.78
N LEU A 23 -5.41 12.30 -9.01
CA LEU A 23 -5.99 11.05 -9.50
C LEU A 23 -7.50 10.95 -9.17
N GLU A 24 -8.24 12.04 -9.41
CA GLU A 24 -9.67 12.09 -9.09
C GLU A 24 -10.52 11.51 -10.23
N GLN A 25 -11.35 10.56 -9.78
CA GLN A 25 -12.42 9.71 -10.32
C GLN A 25 -12.70 9.44 -11.80
N THR A 26 -12.02 9.96 -12.82
CA THR A 26 -12.33 9.50 -14.20
C THR A 26 -11.52 8.24 -14.55
N LYS A 27 -12.09 7.06 -14.23
CA LYS A 27 -11.67 5.76 -14.78
C LYS A 27 -12.06 5.68 -16.27
N SER A 28 -11.47 6.55 -17.10
CA SER A 28 -11.63 6.48 -18.55
C SER A 28 -11.07 5.14 -19.06
N ASN A 29 -11.76 4.51 -20.01
CA ASN A 29 -11.24 3.31 -20.69
C ASN A 29 -9.88 3.57 -21.35
N ALA A 30 -9.62 4.81 -21.79
CA ALA A 30 -8.34 5.22 -22.34
C ALA A 30 -7.21 5.12 -21.30
N ARG A 31 -7.45 5.49 -20.03
CA ARG A 31 -6.44 5.33 -18.96
C ARG A 31 -6.09 3.88 -18.71
N LYS A 32 -7.08 2.97 -18.75
CA LYS A 32 -6.82 1.53 -18.56
C LYS A 32 -5.94 0.98 -19.69
N VAL A 33 -6.23 1.37 -20.93
CA VAL A 33 -5.42 0.99 -22.10
C VAL A 33 -4.02 1.58 -22.00
N ILE A 34 -3.89 2.87 -21.68
CA ILE A 34 -2.60 3.55 -21.50
C ILE A 34 -1.77 2.89 -20.40
N SER A 35 -2.39 2.52 -19.27
CA SER A 35 -1.71 1.80 -18.19
C SER A 35 -1.24 0.41 -18.64
N SER A 36 -2.05 -0.33 -19.41
CA SER A 36 -1.62 -1.61 -19.98
C SER A 36 -0.43 -1.42 -20.93
N ILE A 37 -0.46 -0.40 -21.80
CA ILE A 37 0.65 -0.06 -22.70
C ILE A 37 1.92 0.29 -21.91
N TRP A 38 1.83 1.19 -20.92
CA TRP A 38 2.97 1.52 -20.05
C TRP A 38 3.54 0.29 -19.37
N SER A 39 2.69 -0.66 -19.01
CA SER A 39 3.13 -1.89 -18.39
C SER A 39 3.98 -2.76 -19.30
N ILE A 40 3.59 -2.88 -20.57
CA ILE A 40 4.36 -3.59 -21.58
C ILE A 40 5.69 -2.87 -21.78
N VAL A 41 5.68 -1.54 -21.87
CA VAL A 41 6.90 -0.73 -22.05
C VAL A 41 7.87 -0.94 -20.89
N PHE A 42 7.42 -0.82 -19.64
CA PHE A 42 8.28 -1.08 -18.48
C PHE A 42 8.73 -2.54 -18.42
N GLY A 43 7.85 -3.51 -18.68
CA GLY A 43 8.21 -4.92 -18.75
C GLY A 43 9.31 -5.21 -19.77
N LEU A 44 9.22 -4.60 -20.96
CA LEU A 44 10.26 -4.67 -21.98
C LEU A 44 11.55 -3.99 -21.54
N LEU A 45 11.49 -2.80 -20.92
CA LEU A 45 12.68 -2.10 -20.43
C LEU A 45 13.44 -2.92 -19.38
N PHE A 46 12.74 -3.49 -18.39
CA PHE A 46 13.36 -4.36 -17.40
C PHE A 46 13.93 -5.64 -18.03
N SER A 47 13.22 -6.22 -19.02
CA SER A 47 13.71 -7.38 -19.76
C SER A 47 14.96 -7.06 -20.58
N LEU A 48 15.03 -5.89 -21.22
CA LEU A 48 16.22 -5.43 -21.95
C LEU A 48 17.40 -5.21 -21.01
N ALA A 49 17.17 -4.62 -19.83
CA ALA A 49 18.21 -4.46 -18.81
C ALA A 49 18.75 -5.82 -18.36
N PHE A 50 17.86 -6.79 -18.12
CA PHE A 50 18.25 -8.16 -17.80
C PHE A 50 19.05 -8.83 -18.93
N ILE A 51 18.59 -8.72 -20.17
CA ILE A 51 19.29 -9.25 -21.35
C ILE A 51 20.68 -8.61 -21.49
N ALA A 52 20.81 -7.30 -21.29
CA ALA A 52 22.09 -6.60 -21.34
C ALA A 52 23.08 -7.14 -20.32
N ILE A 53 22.62 -7.42 -19.09
CA ILE A 53 23.45 -7.95 -18.00
C ILE A 53 23.92 -9.37 -18.32
N VAL A 54 23.02 -10.24 -18.78
CA VAL A 54 23.31 -11.66 -19.01
C VAL A 54 24.17 -11.86 -20.26
N THR A 55 23.79 -11.21 -21.36
CA THR A 55 24.43 -11.45 -22.67
C THR A 55 25.67 -10.59 -22.89
N LYS A 56 25.86 -9.52 -22.08
CA LYS A 56 26.91 -8.50 -22.25
C LYS A 56 26.96 -7.87 -23.65
N ASN A 57 25.87 -8.00 -24.41
CA ASN A 57 25.69 -7.48 -25.75
C ASN A 57 24.68 -6.34 -25.77
N ASN A 58 24.56 -5.65 -26.91
CA ASN A 58 23.56 -4.62 -27.10
C ASN A 58 22.13 -5.22 -26.97
N PRO A 59 21.33 -4.85 -25.95
CA PRO A 59 20.02 -5.47 -25.72
C PRO A 59 19.01 -5.14 -26.82
N PHE A 60 19.20 -4.03 -27.55
CA PHE A 60 18.31 -3.67 -28.66
C PHE A 60 18.36 -4.66 -29.83
N LEU A 61 19.40 -5.50 -29.91
CA LEU A 61 19.46 -6.61 -30.86
C LEU A 61 18.29 -7.58 -30.68
N PHE A 62 17.76 -7.71 -29.46
CA PHE A 62 16.58 -8.52 -29.17
C PHE A 62 15.41 -8.19 -30.11
N PHE A 63 15.09 -6.90 -30.29
CA PHE A 63 14.00 -6.49 -31.18
C PHE A 63 14.28 -6.87 -32.63
N SER A 64 15.50 -6.66 -33.11
CA SER A 64 15.87 -7.02 -34.48
C SER A 64 15.69 -8.52 -34.75
N ILE A 65 16.01 -9.36 -33.76
CA ILE A 65 15.87 -10.82 -33.83
C ILE A 65 14.38 -11.20 -33.82
N LEU A 66 13.57 -10.58 -32.97
CA LEU A 66 12.12 -10.81 -32.96
C LEU A 66 11.50 -10.49 -34.33
N PHE A 67 11.83 -9.35 -34.94
CA PHE A 67 11.32 -9.02 -36.27
C PHE A 67 11.89 -9.92 -37.37
N LYS A 68 13.15 -10.36 -37.26
CA LYS A 68 13.74 -11.33 -38.20
C LYS A 68 13.04 -12.69 -38.13
N SER A 69 12.55 -13.09 -36.95
CA SER A 69 11.78 -14.33 -36.76
C SER A 69 10.47 -14.37 -37.58
N LEU A 70 9.97 -13.23 -38.05
CA LEU A 70 8.76 -13.14 -38.86
C LEU A 70 8.98 -13.45 -40.35
N ARG A 71 10.20 -13.80 -40.76
CA ARG A 71 10.54 -14.11 -42.16
C ARG A 71 10.70 -15.61 -42.38
N GLY A 72 10.49 -16.06 -43.62
CA GLY A 72 10.71 -17.45 -44.02
C GLY A 72 9.87 -18.45 -43.21
N THR A 73 10.51 -19.52 -42.70
CA THR A 73 9.85 -20.56 -41.91
C THR A 73 9.29 -20.05 -40.59
N GLY A 74 9.90 -19.02 -39.99
CA GLY A 74 9.44 -18.41 -38.74
C GLY A 74 8.11 -17.65 -38.88
N GLN A 75 7.76 -17.19 -40.08
CA GLN A 75 6.45 -16.56 -40.34
C GLN A 75 5.31 -17.54 -40.04
N ARG A 76 5.46 -18.81 -40.45
CA ARG A 76 4.45 -19.86 -40.23
C ARG A 76 4.29 -20.18 -38.74
N SER A 77 5.41 -20.28 -38.01
CA SER A 77 5.40 -20.55 -36.57
C SER A 77 4.79 -19.41 -35.76
N PHE A 78 5.05 -18.15 -36.14
CA PHE A 78 4.39 -16.97 -35.56
C PHE A 78 2.87 -17.08 -35.66
N PHE A 79 2.39 -17.40 -36.86
CA PHE A 79 0.98 -17.55 -37.17
C PHE A 79 0.32 -18.71 -36.39
N GLN A 80 0.99 -19.85 -36.26
CA GLN A 80 0.53 -20.94 -35.39
C GLN A 80 0.43 -20.51 -33.93
N TYR A 81 1.44 -19.82 -33.40
CA TYR A 81 1.42 -19.29 -32.03
C TYR A 81 0.29 -18.27 -31.82
N LEU A 82 -0.02 -17.43 -32.81
CA LEU A 82 -1.12 -16.46 -32.74
C LEU A 82 -2.47 -17.15 -32.46
N LEU A 83 -2.74 -18.28 -33.12
CA LEU A 83 -3.94 -19.07 -32.85
C LEU A 83 -3.93 -19.64 -31.43
N VAL A 84 -2.83 -20.24 -31.01
CA VAL A 84 -2.68 -20.82 -29.66
C VAL A 84 -2.95 -19.76 -28.60
N PHE A 85 -2.22 -18.64 -28.63
CA PHE A 85 -2.36 -17.56 -27.66
C PHE A 85 -3.71 -16.84 -27.73
N GLY A 86 -4.29 -16.72 -28.94
CA GLY A 86 -5.62 -16.17 -29.12
C GLY A 86 -6.68 -16.99 -28.39
N PHE A 87 -6.72 -18.30 -28.60
CA PHE A 87 -7.73 -19.16 -28.00
C PHE A 87 -7.53 -19.37 -26.50
N ILE A 88 -6.30 -19.61 -26.02
CA ILE A 88 -6.07 -19.73 -24.57
C ILE A 88 -6.27 -18.38 -23.85
N GLY A 89 -5.96 -17.25 -24.51
CA GLY A 89 -6.26 -15.92 -23.99
C GLY A 89 -7.77 -15.69 -23.83
N LEU A 90 -8.58 -16.09 -24.84
CA LEU A 90 -10.05 -16.07 -24.74
C LEU A 90 -10.56 -16.97 -23.62
N SER A 91 -10.00 -18.17 -23.49
CA SER A 91 -10.31 -19.10 -22.40
C SER A 91 -10.18 -18.45 -21.03
N SER A 92 -9.05 -17.80 -20.74
CA SER A 92 -8.80 -17.13 -19.47
C SER A 92 -9.69 -15.90 -19.28
N ALA A 93 -9.87 -15.09 -20.33
CA ALA A 93 -10.67 -13.88 -20.26
C ALA A 93 -12.15 -14.16 -19.95
N ILE A 94 -12.71 -15.26 -20.45
CA ILE A 94 -14.09 -15.67 -20.16
C ILE A 94 -14.28 -15.96 -18.66
N GLY A 95 -13.35 -16.70 -18.06
CA GLY A 95 -13.32 -16.93 -16.61
C GLY A 95 -13.24 -15.61 -15.86
N PHE A 96 -12.21 -14.80 -16.13
CA PHE A 96 -11.97 -13.56 -15.39
C PHE A 96 -13.10 -12.54 -15.53
N LYS A 97 -13.81 -12.51 -16.67
CA LYS A 97 -14.95 -11.59 -16.86
C LYS A 97 -16.14 -11.92 -15.96
N SER A 98 -16.28 -13.18 -15.58
CA SER A 98 -17.35 -13.68 -14.72
C SER A 98 -16.94 -13.83 -13.25
N GLY A 99 -15.71 -13.45 -12.91
CA GLY A 99 -15.17 -13.58 -11.54
C GLY A 99 -14.67 -14.97 -11.19
N LEU A 100 -14.47 -15.85 -12.18
CA LEU A 100 -13.92 -17.20 -11.98
C LEU A 100 -12.46 -17.26 -12.46
N PHE A 101 -11.62 -17.99 -11.75
CA PHE A 101 -10.19 -18.06 -12.04
C PHE A 101 -9.80 -19.48 -12.49
N ASN A 102 -9.73 -19.70 -13.80
CA ASN A 102 -9.39 -21.00 -14.39
C ASN A 102 -7.87 -21.13 -14.62
N ILE A 103 -7.13 -21.68 -13.65
CA ILE A 103 -5.70 -22.03 -13.82
C ILE A 103 -5.54 -23.36 -14.59
N GLY A 104 -6.66 -24.07 -14.76
CA GLY A 104 -6.78 -25.38 -15.38
C GLY A 104 -6.51 -25.39 -16.89
N ILE A 105 -6.36 -24.21 -17.51
CA ILE A 105 -6.15 -24.05 -18.96
C ILE A 105 -4.96 -24.87 -19.44
N SER A 106 -3.89 -24.94 -18.64
CA SER A 106 -2.70 -25.74 -18.93
C SER A 106 -3.00 -27.23 -19.14
N GLY A 107 -3.71 -27.87 -18.21
CA GLY A 107 -4.13 -29.27 -18.33
C GLY A 107 -5.23 -29.45 -19.37
N GLN A 108 -6.22 -28.56 -19.42
CA GLN A 108 -7.30 -28.59 -20.42
C GLN A 108 -6.73 -28.54 -21.85
N MET A 109 -5.68 -27.76 -22.06
CA MET A 109 -4.92 -27.74 -23.31
C MET A 109 -4.23 -29.07 -23.60
N MET A 110 -3.61 -29.70 -22.59
CA MET A 110 -3.02 -31.05 -22.73
C MET A 110 -4.04 -32.13 -23.05
N SER A 111 -5.28 -32.01 -22.55
CA SER A 111 -6.34 -32.98 -22.88
C SER A 111 -6.65 -33.01 -24.38
N ALA A 112 -6.47 -31.91 -25.12
CA ALA A 112 -6.61 -31.89 -26.57
C ALA A 112 -5.54 -32.75 -27.27
N GLY A 113 -4.29 -32.66 -26.79
CA GLY A 113 -3.20 -33.53 -27.23
C GLY A 113 -3.52 -34.98 -26.92
N PHE A 114 -3.86 -35.30 -25.66
CA PHE A 114 -4.27 -36.64 -25.24
C PHE A 114 -5.34 -37.24 -26.15
N THR A 115 -6.46 -36.55 -26.34
CA THR A 115 -7.59 -37.06 -27.14
C THR A 115 -7.18 -37.29 -28.58
N THR A 116 -6.45 -36.35 -29.17
CA THR A 116 -6.04 -36.43 -30.57
C THR A 116 -5.03 -37.56 -30.81
N PHE A 117 -3.99 -37.66 -29.98
CA PHE A 117 -2.98 -38.70 -30.10
C PHE A 117 -3.47 -40.09 -29.69
N ALA A 118 -4.47 -40.19 -28.82
CA ALA A 118 -5.13 -41.47 -28.53
C ALA A 118 -5.87 -42.00 -29.76
N ILE A 119 -6.63 -41.14 -30.46
CA ILE A 119 -7.32 -41.50 -31.71
C ILE A 119 -6.30 -41.95 -32.78
N PHE A 120 -5.16 -41.27 -32.87
CA PHE A 120 -4.09 -41.64 -33.80
C PHE A 120 -3.51 -43.02 -33.54
N ILE A 121 -3.15 -43.30 -32.29
CA ILE A 121 -2.59 -44.58 -31.87
C ILE A 121 -3.59 -45.70 -32.16
N MET A 122 -4.86 -45.52 -31.81
CA MET A 122 -5.92 -46.52 -32.05
C MET A 122 -6.11 -46.84 -33.53
N ARG A 123 -5.93 -45.86 -34.42
CA ARG A 123 -6.10 -46.06 -35.86
C ARG A 123 -4.89 -46.73 -36.53
N LYS A 124 -3.73 -46.78 -35.87
CA LYS A 124 -2.47 -47.32 -36.43
C LYS A 124 -2.08 -46.69 -37.79
N GLN A 125 -2.50 -45.46 -38.06
CA GLN A 125 -2.20 -44.72 -39.30
C GLN A 125 -1.63 -43.34 -38.98
N GLY A 126 -0.53 -43.01 -39.65
CA GLY A 126 0.20 -41.76 -39.45
C GLY A 126 -0.26 -40.56 -40.28
N ASN A 127 -0.93 -40.82 -41.41
CA ASN A 127 -1.36 -39.77 -42.35
C ASN A 127 -2.80 -39.34 -42.07
N MET A 128 -2.98 -38.05 -41.78
CA MET A 128 -4.30 -37.50 -41.42
C MET A 128 -4.99 -36.84 -42.61
N THR A 129 -6.23 -37.25 -42.88
CA THR A 129 -7.12 -36.52 -43.80
C THR A 129 -7.77 -35.36 -43.06
N GLY A 130 -8.24 -34.35 -43.80
CA GLY A 130 -8.88 -33.17 -43.19
C GLY A 130 -10.08 -33.52 -42.30
N GLY A 131 -10.87 -34.54 -42.66
CA GLY A 131 -12.05 -34.96 -41.89
C GLY A 131 -11.70 -35.45 -40.49
N TYR A 132 -10.65 -36.25 -40.35
CA TYR A 132 -10.23 -36.73 -39.03
C TYR A 132 -9.61 -35.62 -38.17
N LEU A 133 -8.84 -34.68 -38.76
CA LEU A 133 -8.36 -33.51 -38.00
C LEU A 133 -9.54 -32.69 -37.46
N PHE A 134 -10.61 -32.54 -38.24
CA PHE A 134 -11.79 -31.82 -37.80
C PHE A 134 -12.50 -32.56 -36.66
N LEU A 135 -12.66 -33.88 -36.77
CA LEU A 135 -13.21 -34.70 -35.69
C LEU A 135 -12.37 -34.61 -34.41
N SER A 136 -11.04 -34.68 -34.54
CA SER A 136 -10.11 -34.54 -33.41
C SER A 136 -10.18 -33.16 -32.77
N LEU A 137 -10.36 -32.08 -33.55
CA LEU A 137 -10.60 -30.74 -33.02
C LEU A 137 -11.91 -30.68 -32.21
N MET A 138 -13.00 -31.25 -32.74
CA MET A 138 -14.30 -31.29 -32.04
C MET A 138 -14.22 -32.09 -30.74
N LEU A 139 -13.57 -33.26 -30.76
CA LEU A 139 -13.39 -34.07 -29.56
C LEU A 139 -12.48 -33.39 -28.53
N SER A 140 -11.42 -32.72 -28.98
CA SER A 140 -10.54 -31.92 -28.11
C SER A 140 -11.32 -30.81 -27.39
N MET A 141 -12.23 -30.14 -28.09
CA MET A 141 -13.12 -29.13 -27.50
C MET A 141 -14.03 -29.73 -26.43
N ILE A 142 -14.65 -30.88 -26.72
CA ILE A 142 -15.59 -31.54 -25.81
C ILE A 142 -14.88 -32.06 -24.56
N VAL A 143 -13.72 -32.72 -24.71
CA VAL A 143 -12.99 -33.27 -23.58
C VAL A 143 -12.47 -32.16 -22.66
N ALA A 144 -11.90 -31.09 -23.22
CA ALA A 144 -11.46 -29.94 -22.44
C ALA A 144 -12.64 -29.21 -21.77
N PHE A 145 -13.78 -29.11 -22.44
CA PHE A 145 -15.03 -28.60 -21.86
C PHE A 145 -15.46 -29.43 -20.64
N LEU A 146 -15.48 -30.75 -20.75
CA LEU A 146 -15.89 -31.65 -19.67
C LEU A 146 -14.97 -31.54 -18.45
N PHE A 147 -13.64 -31.56 -18.63
CA PHE A 147 -12.70 -31.39 -17.52
C PHE A 147 -12.88 -30.06 -16.80
N SER A 148 -13.09 -28.98 -17.56
CA SER A 148 -13.33 -27.67 -16.95
C SER A 148 -14.72 -27.58 -16.30
N LEU A 149 -15.72 -28.24 -16.87
CA LEU A 149 -17.06 -28.32 -16.31
C LEU A 149 -17.06 -29.04 -14.96
N VAL A 150 -16.21 -30.06 -14.76
CA VAL A 150 -16.01 -30.68 -13.44
C VAL A 150 -15.52 -29.65 -12.42
N ALA A 151 -14.52 -28.82 -12.76
CA ALA A 151 -14.07 -27.75 -11.88
C ALA A 151 -15.20 -26.77 -11.52
N GLY A 152 -16.02 -26.42 -12.52
CA GLY A 152 -17.20 -25.58 -12.37
C GLY A 152 -18.28 -26.21 -11.50
N ALA A 153 -18.51 -27.52 -11.62
CA ALA A 153 -19.49 -28.26 -10.83
C ALA A 153 -19.05 -28.35 -9.36
N LEU A 154 -17.77 -28.63 -9.10
CA LEU A 154 -17.20 -28.59 -7.75
C LEU A 154 -17.40 -27.21 -7.09
N LYS A 155 -17.20 -26.13 -7.86
CA LYS A 155 -17.48 -24.78 -7.37
C LYS A 155 -18.98 -24.54 -7.13
N ALA A 156 -19.84 -24.93 -8.08
CA ALA A 156 -21.26 -24.64 -8.07
C ALA A 156 -22.05 -25.42 -7.01
N TYR A 157 -21.69 -26.69 -6.76
CA TYR A 157 -22.43 -27.58 -5.86
C TYR A 157 -21.73 -27.77 -4.51
N LEU A 158 -20.40 -27.86 -4.50
CA LEU A 158 -19.62 -28.17 -3.29
C LEU A 158 -18.89 -26.94 -2.73
N ASN A 159 -19.04 -25.77 -3.36
CA ASN A 159 -18.38 -24.52 -2.95
C ASN A 159 -16.84 -24.59 -2.87
N VAL A 160 -16.23 -25.58 -3.53
CA VAL A 160 -14.76 -25.72 -3.60
C VAL A 160 -14.18 -24.52 -4.35
N HIS A 161 -13.11 -23.93 -3.82
CA HIS A 161 -12.47 -22.78 -4.48
C HIS A 161 -11.93 -23.17 -5.86
N GLU A 162 -12.36 -22.46 -6.91
CA GLU A 162 -12.11 -22.77 -8.31
C GLU A 162 -10.62 -22.77 -8.67
N VAL A 163 -9.82 -21.91 -8.04
CA VAL A 163 -8.37 -21.91 -8.16
C VAL A 163 -7.78 -23.26 -7.75
N ILE A 164 -8.22 -23.81 -6.61
CA ILE A 164 -7.68 -25.07 -6.08
C ILE A 164 -8.13 -26.23 -6.95
N SER A 165 -9.42 -26.30 -7.30
CA SER A 165 -9.95 -27.40 -8.12
C SER A 165 -9.31 -27.44 -9.50
N THR A 166 -9.06 -26.29 -10.12
CA THR A 166 -8.43 -26.22 -11.45
C THR A 166 -6.94 -26.55 -11.43
N ILE A 167 -6.20 -26.19 -10.37
CA ILE A 167 -4.81 -26.64 -10.18
C ILE A 167 -4.75 -28.17 -10.04
N LEU A 168 -5.65 -28.77 -9.26
CA LEU A 168 -5.70 -30.22 -9.09
C LEU A 168 -6.09 -30.93 -10.40
N ILE A 169 -7.03 -30.38 -11.15
CA ILE A 169 -7.44 -30.92 -12.46
C ILE A 169 -6.28 -30.91 -13.47
N ASN A 170 -5.38 -29.91 -13.43
CA ASN A 170 -4.16 -29.95 -14.24
C ASN A 170 -3.35 -31.22 -13.99
N TRP A 171 -3.11 -31.54 -12.72
CA TRP A 171 -2.36 -32.72 -12.33
C TRP A 171 -3.10 -34.03 -12.63
N ILE A 172 -4.43 -34.05 -12.49
CA ILE A 172 -5.24 -35.21 -12.90
C ILE A 172 -5.03 -35.48 -14.39
N ILE A 173 -5.14 -34.46 -15.24
CA ILE A 173 -4.95 -34.62 -16.69
C ILE A 173 -3.52 -35.05 -17.01
N VAL A 174 -2.51 -34.44 -16.38
CA VAL A 174 -1.09 -34.85 -16.52
C VAL A 174 -0.90 -36.33 -16.20
N ASN A 175 -1.44 -36.81 -15.08
CA ASN A 175 -1.33 -38.22 -14.68
C ASN A 175 -2.10 -39.16 -15.61
N ILE A 176 -3.27 -38.74 -16.13
CA ILE A 176 -3.98 -39.49 -17.17
C ILE A 176 -3.10 -39.59 -18.42
N CYS A 177 -2.51 -38.48 -18.87
CA CYS A 177 -1.63 -38.49 -20.02
C CYS A 177 -0.40 -39.40 -19.78
N LEU A 178 0.21 -39.35 -18.60
CA LEU A 178 1.33 -40.24 -18.23
C LEU A 178 0.91 -41.72 -18.24
N ALA A 179 -0.23 -42.05 -17.66
CA ALA A 179 -0.73 -43.43 -17.58
C ALA A 179 -0.98 -44.06 -18.96
N PHE A 180 -1.31 -43.25 -19.97
CA PHE A 180 -1.53 -43.74 -21.33
C PHE A 180 -0.28 -43.66 -22.20
N PHE A 181 0.52 -42.60 -22.11
CA PHE A 181 1.57 -42.27 -23.07
C PHE A 181 3.01 -42.44 -22.57
N THR A 182 3.25 -43.07 -21.42
CA THR A 182 4.63 -43.41 -20.98
C THR A 182 5.16 -44.67 -21.68
N ARG A 183 6.50 -44.77 -21.78
CA ARG A 183 7.18 -45.92 -22.43
C ARG A 183 6.85 -47.26 -21.78
N ASP A 184 6.66 -47.26 -20.47
CA ASP A 184 6.35 -48.43 -19.65
C ASP A 184 4.83 -48.55 -19.37
N SER A 185 4.00 -47.80 -20.13
CA SER A 185 2.55 -47.87 -19.95
C SER A 185 1.98 -49.18 -20.48
N ASN A 186 1.09 -49.80 -19.71
CA ASN A 186 0.37 -51.02 -20.13
C ASN A 186 -0.72 -50.75 -21.18
N LEU A 187 -1.03 -49.49 -21.50
CA LEU A 187 -2.18 -49.11 -22.34
C LEU A 187 -1.79 -48.85 -23.79
N PHE A 188 -0.98 -47.81 -24.06
CA PHE A 188 -0.49 -47.54 -25.42
C PHE A 188 0.97 -47.97 -25.62
N GLY A 189 1.75 -48.16 -24.55
CA GLY A 189 3.07 -48.79 -24.57
C GLY A 189 3.95 -48.36 -25.74
N GLU A 190 4.37 -49.32 -26.57
CA GLU A 190 5.22 -49.05 -27.74
C GLU A 190 4.56 -48.20 -28.83
N TYR A 191 3.23 -48.25 -28.98
CA TYR A 191 2.52 -47.51 -30.02
C TYR A 191 2.52 -45.99 -29.77
N ALA A 192 2.79 -45.55 -28.54
CA ALA A 192 2.94 -44.13 -28.22
C ALA A 192 4.32 -43.57 -28.62
N LYS A 193 5.36 -44.42 -28.74
CA LYS A 193 6.76 -44.02 -29.01
C LYS A 193 6.91 -43.07 -30.21
N PRO A 194 6.24 -43.27 -31.36
CA PRO A 194 6.40 -42.40 -32.53
C PRO A 194 5.83 -40.98 -32.35
N PHE A 195 4.96 -40.78 -31.34
CA PHE A 195 4.23 -39.54 -31.10
C PHE A 195 4.79 -38.72 -29.93
N LEU A 196 5.71 -39.30 -29.13
CA LEU A 196 6.32 -38.70 -27.92
C LEU A 196 7.61 -37.89 -28.19
N GLY A 197 7.96 -37.69 -29.47
CA GLY A 197 8.95 -36.70 -29.92
C GLY A 197 10.26 -36.65 -29.13
N ILE A 198 10.98 -37.78 -29.06
CA ILE A 198 12.22 -37.91 -28.28
C ILE A 198 13.37 -37.05 -28.87
N LYS A 199 13.26 -36.58 -30.13
CA LYS A 199 14.13 -35.55 -30.75
C LYS A 199 13.38 -34.71 -31.81
N PRO A 200 13.75 -33.45 -32.06
CA PRO A 200 13.26 -32.68 -33.22
C PRO A 200 13.51 -33.45 -34.52
N GLY A 201 12.46 -33.70 -35.31
CA GLY A 201 12.56 -34.44 -36.58
C GLY A 201 12.51 -35.97 -36.48
N THR A 202 12.29 -36.56 -35.30
CA THR A 202 12.17 -38.03 -35.15
C THR A 202 10.74 -38.58 -35.12
N SER A 203 9.71 -37.74 -35.23
CA SER A 203 8.30 -38.17 -35.37
C SER A 203 7.94 -38.47 -36.84
N GLY A 204 8.59 -39.48 -37.42
CA GLY A 204 8.34 -39.89 -38.82
C GLY A 204 6.93 -40.44 -39.11
N VAL A 205 6.07 -40.58 -38.10
CA VAL A 205 4.73 -41.18 -38.26
C VAL A 205 3.64 -40.12 -38.40
N PHE A 206 3.68 -39.01 -37.65
CA PHE A 206 2.60 -38.01 -37.73
C PHE A 206 2.87 -36.99 -38.83
N SER A 207 2.20 -37.17 -39.98
CA SER A 207 2.32 -36.27 -41.11
C SER A 207 0.98 -35.64 -41.47
N ILE A 208 0.99 -34.31 -41.61
CA ILE A 208 -0.10 -33.52 -42.17
C ILE A 208 0.44 -32.94 -43.47
N SER A 209 -0.29 -33.15 -44.57
CA SER A 209 0.08 -32.53 -45.85
C SER A 209 0.02 -31.00 -45.73
N LYS A 210 0.92 -30.29 -46.43
CA LYS A 210 0.96 -28.82 -46.38
C LYS A 210 -0.39 -28.18 -46.74
N ASN A 211 -1.13 -28.77 -47.68
CA ASN A 211 -2.45 -28.29 -48.08
C ASN A 211 -3.47 -28.41 -46.95
N VAL A 212 -3.54 -29.58 -46.30
CA VAL A 212 -4.46 -29.79 -45.17
C VAL A 212 -4.08 -28.86 -44.01
N GLU A 213 -2.79 -28.73 -43.70
CA GLU A 213 -2.34 -27.83 -42.65
C GLU A 213 -2.72 -26.37 -42.94
N ASN A 214 -2.57 -25.90 -44.18
CA ASN A 214 -2.97 -24.55 -44.58
C ASN A 214 -4.49 -24.34 -44.46
N ILE A 215 -5.31 -25.33 -44.84
CA ILE A 215 -6.77 -25.27 -44.66
C ILE A 215 -7.13 -25.11 -43.18
N PHE A 216 -6.50 -25.89 -42.31
CA PHE A 216 -6.72 -25.82 -40.86
C PHE A 216 -6.25 -24.50 -40.25
N LEU A 217 -5.13 -23.95 -40.71
CA LEU A 217 -4.69 -22.62 -40.30
C LEU A 217 -5.71 -21.54 -40.68
N THR A 218 -6.18 -21.53 -41.93
CA THR A 218 -7.22 -20.59 -42.40
C THR A 218 -8.51 -20.74 -41.60
N PHE A 219 -8.96 -21.99 -41.39
CA PHE A 219 -10.12 -22.28 -40.56
C PHE A 219 -9.93 -21.77 -39.12
N GLY A 220 -8.74 -21.96 -38.55
CA GLY A 220 -8.40 -21.46 -37.23
C GLY A 220 -8.48 -19.95 -37.10
N TYR A 221 -8.04 -19.19 -38.11
CA TYR A 221 -8.15 -17.73 -38.09
C TYR A 221 -9.59 -17.27 -38.19
N ILE A 222 -10.37 -17.89 -39.09
CA ILE A 222 -11.80 -17.60 -39.22
C ILE A 222 -12.50 -17.88 -37.89
N LEU A 223 -12.21 -19.04 -37.26
CA LEU A 223 -12.76 -19.42 -35.98
C LEU A 223 -12.34 -18.47 -34.85
N LEU A 224 -11.09 -18.01 -34.83
CA LEU A 224 -10.59 -17.08 -33.82
C LEU A 224 -11.26 -15.71 -33.95
N ILE A 225 -11.33 -15.17 -35.17
CA ILE A 225 -11.99 -13.88 -35.45
C ILE A 225 -13.48 -13.98 -35.11
N ALA A 226 -14.16 -15.04 -35.54
CA ALA A 226 -15.55 -15.30 -35.21
C ALA A 226 -15.74 -15.35 -33.69
N SER A 227 -14.88 -16.08 -32.96
CA SER A 227 -14.94 -16.15 -31.50
C SER A 227 -14.76 -14.80 -30.82
N ILE A 228 -13.82 -13.97 -31.29
CA ILE A 228 -13.59 -12.62 -30.77
C ILE A 228 -14.83 -11.74 -30.99
N VAL A 229 -15.37 -11.73 -32.21
CA VAL A 229 -16.55 -10.93 -32.57
C VAL A 229 -17.78 -11.40 -31.80
N THR A 230 -18.01 -12.71 -31.72
CA THR A 230 -19.14 -13.28 -30.98
C THR A 230 -19.04 -12.98 -29.49
N LEU A 231 -17.89 -13.19 -28.85
CA LEU A 231 -17.73 -12.88 -27.42
C LEU A 231 -17.82 -11.38 -27.14
N TRP A 232 -17.27 -10.54 -28.02
CA TRP A 232 -17.43 -9.10 -27.92
C TRP A 232 -18.91 -8.70 -28.02
N GLY A 233 -19.63 -9.24 -29.01
CA GLY A 233 -21.05 -9.02 -29.20
C GLY A 233 -21.89 -9.48 -28.01
N ILE A 234 -21.62 -10.68 -27.48
CA ILE A 234 -22.25 -11.21 -26.27
C ILE A 234 -22.04 -10.25 -25.11
N TYR A 235 -20.80 -9.84 -24.82
CA TYR A 235 -20.51 -8.97 -23.68
C TYR A 235 -21.09 -7.57 -23.83
N ARG A 236 -21.18 -7.05 -25.06
CA ARG A 236 -21.62 -5.68 -25.31
C ARG A 236 -23.14 -5.56 -25.43
N PHE A 237 -23.79 -6.47 -26.14
CA PHE A 237 -25.16 -6.30 -26.61
C PHE A 237 -26.17 -7.30 -26.04
N THR A 238 -25.74 -8.36 -25.33
CA THR A 238 -26.68 -9.40 -24.86
C THR A 238 -26.92 -9.37 -23.35
N THR A 239 -28.09 -9.90 -22.95
CA THR A 239 -28.46 -10.09 -21.55
C THR A 239 -27.56 -11.11 -20.85
N LEU A 240 -27.10 -12.15 -21.56
CA LEU A 240 -26.14 -13.12 -21.03
C LEU A 240 -24.81 -12.43 -20.67
N GLY A 241 -24.30 -11.56 -21.53
CA GLY A 241 -23.10 -10.78 -21.24
C GLY A 241 -23.27 -9.81 -20.07
N TYR A 242 -24.47 -9.28 -19.85
CA TYR A 242 -24.78 -8.49 -18.65
C TYR A 242 -24.77 -9.37 -17.37
N LYS A 243 -25.41 -10.55 -17.42
CA LYS A 243 -25.43 -11.52 -16.31
C LYS A 243 -24.02 -11.96 -15.90
N LEU A 244 -23.16 -12.29 -16.88
CA LEU A 244 -21.77 -12.67 -16.64
C LEU A 244 -20.97 -11.56 -15.95
N ARG A 245 -21.11 -10.31 -16.41
CA ARG A 245 -20.41 -9.16 -15.80
C ARG A 245 -20.88 -8.88 -14.38
N MET A 246 -22.18 -9.04 -14.10
CA MET A 246 -22.73 -8.82 -12.77
C MET A 246 -22.25 -9.88 -11.76
N LEU A 247 -22.23 -11.15 -12.16
CA LEU A 247 -21.66 -12.23 -11.34
C LEU A 247 -20.20 -11.96 -10.96
N GLY A 248 -19.41 -11.43 -11.90
CA GLY A 248 -18.01 -11.08 -11.64
C GLY A 248 -17.81 -9.87 -10.72
N LEU A 249 -18.83 -9.02 -10.53
CA LEU A 249 -18.78 -7.88 -9.61
C LEU A 249 -19.23 -8.26 -8.20
N SER A 250 -20.32 -9.02 -8.09
CA SER A 250 -20.82 -9.53 -6.81
C SER A 250 -21.79 -10.68 -7.03
N LYS A 251 -21.55 -11.79 -6.34
CA LYS A 251 -22.41 -12.99 -6.37
C LYS A 251 -23.80 -12.71 -5.79
N THR A 252 -23.87 -11.98 -4.67
CA THR A 252 -25.14 -11.63 -4.00
C THR A 252 -26.03 -10.77 -4.90
N ASN A 253 -25.44 -9.84 -5.66
CA ASN A 253 -26.17 -9.01 -6.61
C ASN A 253 -26.71 -9.82 -7.80
N GLY A 254 -25.97 -10.87 -8.22
CA GLY A 254 -26.42 -11.76 -9.29
C GLY A 254 -27.63 -12.60 -8.89
N GLN A 255 -27.65 -13.13 -7.67
CA GLN A 255 -28.78 -13.90 -7.13
C GLN A 255 -30.05 -13.03 -7.02
N TYR A 256 -29.91 -11.77 -6.59
CA TYR A 256 -31.02 -10.83 -6.53
C TYR A 256 -31.65 -10.56 -7.91
N MET A 257 -30.86 -10.64 -8.99
CA MET A 257 -31.31 -10.46 -10.38
C MET A 257 -31.84 -11.75 -11.02
N GLY A 258 -32.10 -12.81 -10.24
CA GLY A 258 -32.66 -14.07 -10.73
C GLY A 258 -31.68 -14.90 -11.58
N ILE A 259 -30.37 -14.70 -11.40
CA ILE A 259 -29.35 -15.47 -12.12
C ILE A 259 -29.17 -16.84 -11.46
N ASN A 260 -29.30 -17.92 -12.24
CA ASN A 260 -28.90 -19.26 -11.78
C ASN A 260 -27.36 -19.34 -11.73
N GLU A 261 -26.79 -18.97 -10.59
CA GLU A 261 -25.34 -18.93 -10.36
C GLU A 261 -24.67 -20.28 -10.64
N LYS A 262 -25.30 -21.39 -10.24
CA LYS A 262 -24.74 -22.73 -10.37
C LYS A 262 -24.53 -23.11 -11.84
N LEU A 263 -25.59 -22.98 -12.64
CA LEU A 263 -25.56 -23.30 -14.06
C LEU A 263 -24.59 -22.39 -14.82
N ILE A 264 -24.59 -21.08 -14.53
CA ILE A 264 -23.67 -20.17 -15.20
C ILE A 264 -22.21 -20.45 -14.82
N THR A 265 -21.93 -20.75 -13.55
CA THR A 265 -20.56 -21.10 -13.10
C THR A 265 -20.04 -22.31 -13.87
N MET A 266 -20.85 -23.36 -14.00
CA MET A 266 -20.48 -24.54 -14.78
C MET A 266 -20.28 -24.23 -16.26
N LEU A 267 -21.19 -23.50 -16.90
CA LEU A 267 -21.10 -23.17 -18.32
C LEU A 267 -19.91 -22.28 -18.64
N VAL A 268 -19.62 -21.27 -17.82
CA VAL A 268 -18.45 -20.42 -18.01
C VAL A 268 -17.17 -21.24 -17.92
N MET A 269 -17.05 -22.09 -16.90
CA MET A 269 -15.87 -22.95 -16.76
C MET A 269 -15.76 -23.90 -17.94
N GLY A 270 -16.85 -24.58 -18.33
CA GLY A 270 -16.88 -25.45 -19.51
C GLY A 270 -16.44 -24.73 -20.78
N ILE A 271 -17.03 -23.57 -21.10
CA ILE A 271 -16.67 -22.78 -22.29
C ILE A 271 -15.21 -22.31 -22.23
N SER A 272 -14.72 -21.92 -21.05
CA SER A 272 -13.29 -21.63 -20.85
C SER A 272 -12.43 -22.84 -21.23
N GLY A 273 -12.80 -24.05 -20.77
CA GLY A 273 -12.13 -25.30 -21.14
C GLY A 273 -12.19 -25.61 -22.64
N LEU A 274 -13.33 -25.37 -23.28
CA LEU A 274 -13.51 -25.54 -24.73
C LEU A 274 -12.49 -24.72 -25.52
N PHE A 275 -12.31 -23.44 -25.17
CA PHE A 275 -11.31 -22.57 -25.81
C PHE A 275 -9.87 -23.02 -25.51
N ALA A 276 -9.60 -23.52 -24.30
CA ALA A 276 -8.30 -24.12 -23.97
C ALA A 276 -8.01 -25.35 -24.85
N GLY A 277 -9.03 -26.18 -25.11
CA GLY A 277 -8.94 -27.34 -26.00
C GLY A 277 -8.62 -26.96 -27.45
N ILE A 278 -9.24 -25.90 -27.99
CA ILE A 278 -8.91 -25.38 -29.33
C ILE A 278 -7.44 -24.92 -29.38
N GLY A 279 -7.00 -24.15 -28.39
CA GLY A 279 -5.61 -23.70 -28.29
C GLY A 279 -4.62 -24.88 -28.21
N GLY A 280 -4.99 -25.94 -27.49
CA GLY A 280 -4.19 -27.16 -27.36
C GLY A 280 -4.10 -27.97 -28.63
N PHE A 281 -5.18 -28.06 -29.39
CA PHE A 281 -5.17 -28.68 -30.71
C PHE A 281 -4.19 -27.96 -31.65
N TYR A 282 -4.26 -26.63 -31.77
CA TYR A 282 -3.32 -25.89 -32.63
C TYR A 282 -1.86 -26.00 -32.14
N PHE A 283 -1.65 -26.12 -30.83
CA PHE A 283 -0.31 -26.30 -30.28
C PHE A 283 0.25 -27.70 -30.53
N PHE A 284 -0.37 -28.76 -30.00
CA PHE A 284 0.17 -30.11 -30.06
C PHE A 284 0.05 -30.75 -31.45
N VAL A 285 -1.04 -30.46 -32.18
CA VAL A 285 -1.37 -31.14 -33.44
C VAL A 285 -0.84 -30.35 -34.64
N VAL A 286 -1.10 -29.05 -34.72
CA VAL A 286 -0.73 -28.26 -35.92
C VAL A 286 0.73 -27.79 -35.85
N LYS A 287 1.18 -27.31 -34.70
CA LYS A 287 2.52 -26.74 -34.53
C LYS A 287 3.58 -27.79 -34.18
N GLU A 288 3.47 -28.42 -33.02
CA GLU A 288 4.50 -29.36 -32.52
C GLU A 288 4.45 -30.71 -33.23
N LYS A 289 3.29 -31.08 -33.79
CA LYS A 289 3.06 -32.36 -34.48
C LYS A 289 3.55 -33.56 -33.64
N SER A 290 3.47 -33.41 -32.33
CA SER A 290 3.97 -34.35 -31.33
C SER A 290 3.38 -34.01 -29.97
N PHE A 291 3.33 -35.00 -29.08
CA PHE A 291 2.83 -34.86 -27.72
C PHE A 291 3.96 -35.12 -26.73
N ASN A 292 4.78 -34.09 -26.51
CA ASN A 292 5.99 -34.17 -25.69
C ASN A 292 5.75 -33.50 -24.33
N SER A 293 6.65 -33.75 -23.38
CA SER A 293 6.68 -33.06 -22.07
C SER A 293 5.41 -33.27 -21.24
N ILE A 294 5.01 -34.54 -21.08
CA ILE A 294 3.78 -34.95 -20.39
C ILE A 294 3.97 -34.99 -18.85
N SER A 295 5.18 -34.84 -18.34
CA SER A 295 5.49 -34.97 -16.90
C SER A 295 5.00 -33.82 -16.02
N SER A 296 4.53 -32.71 -16.61
CA SER A 296 4.05 -31.54 -15.88
C SER A 296 3.00 -30.78 -16.68
N PRO A 297 2.17 -29.94 -16.03
CA PRO A 297 1.27 -29.03 -16.75
C PRO A 297 2.05 -28.16 -17.74
N HIS A 298 1.54 -28.02 -18.96
CA HIS A 298 2.23 -27.28 -20.01
C HIS A 298 2.28 -25.76 -19.75
N ASN A 299 3.48 -25.17 -19.79
CA ASN A 299 3.72 -23.77 -19.39
C ASN A 299 2.89 -22.75 -20.17
N LEU A 300 2.67 -22.95 -21.48
CA LEU A 300 1.89 -22.03 -22.30
C LEU A 300 0.46 -21.79 -21.78
N GLY A 301 -0.15 -22.77 -21.11
CA GLY A 301 -1.48 -22.58 -20.56
C GLY A 301 -1.54 -21.56 -19.42
N PHE A 302 -0.43 -21.35 -18.70
CA PHE A 302 -0.34 -20.31 -17.68
C PHE A 302 -0.18 -18.91 -18.29
N GLU A 303 0.39 -18.81 -19.50
CA GLU A 303 0.51 -17.53 -20.22
C GLU A 303 -0.85 -16.94 -20.62
N ALA A 304 -1.90 -17.77 -20.70
CA ALA A 304 -3.27 -17.33 -20.89
C ALA A 304 -3.72 -16.27 -19.86
N ILE A 305 -3.24 -16.41 -18.61
CA ILE A 305 -3.51 -15.47 -17.52
C ILE A 305 -2.89 -14.11 -17.85
N ALA A 306 -1.63 -14.09 -18.27
CA ALA A 306 -0.91 -12.89 -18.63
C ALA A 306 -1.58 -12.16 -19.81
N ILE A 307 -1.92 -12.91 -20.85
CA ILE A 307 -2.56 -12.40 -22.06
C ILE A 307 -3.92 -11.77 -21.73
N SER A 308 -4.76 -12.47 -20.97
CA SER A 308 -6.09 -11.96 -20.60
C SER A 308 -6.02 -10.72 -19.70
N LEU A 309 -5.08 -10.66 -18.75
CA LEU A 309 -4.88 -9.50 -17.89
C LEU A 309 -4.38 -8.27 -18.66
N LEU A 310 -3.39 -8.44 -19.55
CA LEU A 310 -2.92 -7.38 -20.46
C LEU A 310 -4.04 -6.87 -21.37
N ALA A 311 -4.88 -7.78 -21.84
CA ALA A 311 -6.06 -7.48 -22.65
C ALA A 311 -7.23 -6.88 -21.85
N LEU A 312 -7.09 -6.71 -20.52
CA LEU A 312 -8.14 -6.24 -19.63
C LEU A 312 -9.42 -7.09 -19.73
N ASN A 313 -9.27 -8.39 -19.96
CA ASN A 313 -10.34 -9.35 -20.20
C ASN A 313 -11.28 -8.91 -21.35
N SER A 314 -10.76 -8.22 -22.37
CA SER A 314 -11.49 -7.80 -23.56
C SER A 314 -11.19 -8.74 -24.73
N PRO A 315 -12.19 -9.32 -25.41
CA PRO A 315 -11.95 -10.17 -26.60
C PRO A 315 -11.11 -9.46 -27.67
N ILE A 316 -11.35 -8.17 -27.90
CA ILE A 316 -10.59 -7.36 -28.86
C ILE A 316 -9.16 -7.13 -28.36
N GLY A 317 -8.99 -6.88 -27.05
CA GLY A 317 -7.68 -6.74 -26.44
C GLY A 317 -6.82 -8.00 -26.60
N ILE A 318 -7.47 -9.18 -26.53
CA ILE A 318 -6.80 -10.48 -26.67
C ILE A 318 -6.13 -10.63 -28.03
N SER A 319 -6.75 -10.12 -29.10
CA SER A 319 -6.17 -10.11 -30.46
C SER A 319 -4.81 -9.40 -30.51
N PHE A 320 -4.71 -8.23 -29.88
CA PHE A 320 -3.46 -7.46 -29.85
C PHE A 320 -2.41 -8.08 -28.94
N THR A 321 -2.83 -8.58 -27.77
CA THR A 321 -1.90 -9.24 -26.84
C THR A 321 -1.42 -10.60 -27.35
N SER A 322 -2.25 -11.35 -28.08
CA SER A 322 -1.84 -12.62 -28.67
C SER A 322 -0.84 -12.40 -29.81
N LEU A 323 -0.97 -11.34 -30.61
CA LEU A 323 0.06 -10.92 -31.57
C LEU A 323 1.40 -10.65 -30.89
N PHE A 324 1.37 -9.92 -29.78
CA PHE A 324 2.56 -9.62 -29.00
C PHE A 324 3.21 -10.88 -28.41
N TYR A 325 2.42 -11.76 -27.79
CA TYR A 325 2.92 -13.03 -27.24
C TYR A 325 3.41 -13.99 -28.32
N ALA A 326 2.74 -14.05 -29.47
CA ALA A 326 3.18 -14.85 -30.61
C ALA A 326 4.53 -14.37 -31.14
N LEU A 327 4.77 -13.06 -31.18
CA LEU A 327 6.06 -12.50 -31.58
C LEU A 327 7.17 -12.91 -30.61
N LEU A 328 6.92 -12.79 -29.29
CA LEU A 328 7.87 -13.20 -28.27
C LEU A 328 8.18 -14.69 -28.39
N TYR A 329 7.19 -15.56 -28.34
CA TYR A 329 7.42 -17.00 -28.33
C TYR A 329 7.98 -17.53 -29.66
N ASN A 330 7.65 -16.93 -30.80
CA ASN A 330 8.28 -17.26 -32.08
C ASN A 330 9.76 -16.85 -32.10
N GLY A 331 10.09 -15.70 -31.51
CA GLY A 331 11.46 -15.20 -31.46
C GLY A 331 12.37 -15.95 -30.48
N GLN A 332 11.82 -16.70 -29.51
CA GLN A 332 12.58 -17.42 -28.49
C GLN A 332 13.72 -18.26 -29.06
N SER A 333 13.43 -19.12 -30.05
CA SER A 333 14.46 -20.00 -30.64
C SER A 333 15.53 -19.21 -31.40
N TYR A 334 15.20 -18.03 -31.93
CA TYR A 334 16.15 -17.17 -32.63
C TYR A 334 17.05 -16.39 -31.66
N THR A 335 16.57 -16.09 -30.45
CA THR A 335 17.37 -15.40 -29.42
C THR A 335 18.50 -16.24 -28.85
N GLN A 336 18.39 -17.57 -28.98
CA GLN A 336 19.44 -18.52 -28.58
C GLN A 336 20.62 -18.54 -29.57
N LEU A 337 20.41 -18.03 -30.79
CA LEU A 337 21.42 -18.00 -31.83
C LEU A 337 22.23 -16.70 -31.79
N ALA A 338 23.31 -16.67 -32.58
CA ALA A 338 24.08 -15.46 -32.80
C ALA A 338 23.18 -14.32 -33.35
N PRO A 339 23.37 -13.07 -32.92
CA PRO A 339 24.44 -12.58 -32.03
C PRO A 339 24.10 -12.54 -30.53
N LEU A 340 22.88 -12.90 -30.11
CA LEU A 340 22.43 -12.66 -28.73
C LEU A 340 22.81 -13.78 -27.76
N TYR A 341 22.85 -15.03 -28.22
CA TYR A 341 23.19 -16.22 -27.42
C TYR A 341 22.50 -16.26 -26.06
N LEU A 342 21.20 -15.95 -26.00
CA LEU A 342 20.43 -16.00 -24.76
C LEU A 342 20.02 -17.45 -24.47
N PRO A 343 20.49 -18.09 -23.38
CA PRO A 343 20.05 -19.44 -23.02
C PRO A 343 18.54 -19.58 -22.92
N ALA A 344 18.02 -20.74 -23.32
CA ALA A 344 16.59 -21.04 -23.35
C ALA A 344 15.92 -20.83 -21.99
N ASP A 345 16.61 -21.19 -20.90
CA ASP A 345 16.11 -21.10 -19.53
C ASP A 345 15.87 -19.65 -19.08
N TYR A 346 16.64 -18.69 -19.61
CA TYR A 346 16.48 -17.28 -19.30
C TYR A 346 15.33 -16.61 -20.05
N TYR A 347 14.84 -17.23 -21.13
CA TYR A 347 13.70 -16.67 -21.86
C TYR A 347 12.42 -16.63 -21.01
N GLY A 348 12.23 -17.63 -20.14
CA GLY A 348 11.12 -17.64 -19.19
C GLY A 348 11.18 -16.48 -18.19
N ILE A 349 12.37 -15.98 -17.86
CA ILE A 349 12.53 -14.80 -16.99
C ILE A 349 12.09 -13.53 -17.74
N VAL A 350 12.42 -13.41 -19.03
CA VAL A 350 11.99 -12.29 -19.88
C VAL A 350 10.47 -12.21 -19.95
N THR A 351 9.79 -13.31 -20.26
CA THR A 351 8.32 -13.33 -20.30
C THR A 351 7.71 -13.11 -18.93
N SER A 352 8.31 -13.65 -17.86
CA SER A 352 7.86 -13.45 -16.47
C SER A 352 8.00 -12.00 -16.00
N LEU A 353 9.05 -11.27 -16.39
CA LEU A 353 9.19 -9.84 -16.08
C LEU A 353 8.11 -9.03 -16.77
N ILE A 354 7.81 -9.32 -18.04
CA ILE A 354 6.72 -8.66 -18.77
C ILE A 354 5.37 -8.93 -18.09
N LEU A 355 5.10 -10.18 -17.70
CA LEU A 355 3.91 -10.59 -16.96
C LEU A 355 3.80 -9.90 -15.59
N TYR A 356 4.89 -9.88 -14.83
CA TYR A 356 4.92 -9.30 -13.48
C TYR A 356 4.63 -7.80 -13.53
N LEU A 357 5.27 -7.08 -14.47
CA LEU A 357 5.01 -5.66 -14.68
C LEU A 357 3.56 -5.44 -15.13
N ALA A 358 3.05 -6.21 -16.11
CA ALA A 358 1.65 -6.22 -16.55
C ALA A 358 0.65 -6.30 -15.39
N ALA A 359 0.87 -7.25 -14.47
CA ALA A 359 0.03 -7.41 -13.30
C ALA A 359 0.11 -6.21 -12.34
N ILE A 360 1.33 -5.69 -12.09
CA ILE A 360 1.53 -4.53 -11.22
C ILE A 360 0.84 -3.28 -11.77
N SER A 361 0.87 -3.03 -13.08
CA SER A 361 0.22 -1.85 -13.66
C SER A 361 -1.30 -1.84 -13.42
N GLN A 362 -1.93 -3.02 -13.42
CA GLN A 362 -3.34 -3.17 -13.06
C GLN A 362 -3.61 -2.76 -11.61
N VAL A 363 -2.69 -3.10 -10.69
CA VAL A 363 -2.75 -2.69 -9.27
C VAL A 363 -2.50 -1.18 -9.14
N LEU A 364 -1.52 -0.64 -9.87
CA LEU A 364 -1.17 0.77 -9.88
C LEU A 364 -2.33 1.65 -10.38
N ASN A 365 -3.19 1.17 -11.27
CA ASN A 365 -4.41 1.87 -11.68
C ASN A 365 -5.36 2.21 -10.52
N ASN A 366 -5.35 1.41 -9.46
CA ASN A 366 -6.15 1.67 -8.26
C ASN A 366 -5.31 2.27 -7.12
N PHE A 367 -3.97 2.17 -7.20
CA PHE A 367 -3.07 2.71 -6.20
C PHE A 367 -2.99 4.24 -6.34
N LYS A 368 -3.43 4.96 -5.31
CA LYS A 368 -3.35 6.43 -5.26
C LYS A 368 -2.28 6.87 -4.26
N PRO A 369 -0.98 6.62 -4.54
CA PRO A 369 0.09 6.89 -3.58
C PRO A 369 0.10 8.36 -3.18
N MET A 370 -0.13 9.25 -4.14
CA MET A 370 -0.17 10.68 -3.87
C MET A 370 -1.34 11.08 -2.96
N ASN A 371 -2.53 10.47 -3.12
CA ASN A 371 -3.65 10.76 -2.21
C ASN A 371 -3.44 10.17 -0.82
N PHE A 372 -2.76 9.03 -0.72
CA PHE A 372 -2.35 8.47 0.57
C PHE A 372 -1.37 9.42 1.27
N ILE A 373 -0.29 9.82 0.58
CA ILE A 373 0.73 10.75 1.09
C ILE A 373 0.10 12.09 1.46
N TRP A 374 -0.74 12.65 0.59
CA TRP A 374 -1.40 13.94 0.83
C TRP A 374 -2.40 13.87 1.99
N ARG A 375 -3.20 12.79 2.10
CA ARG A 375 -4.06 12.55 3.27
C ARG A 375 -3.21 12.45 4.55
N TRP A 376 -2.08 11.77 4.49
CA TRP A 376 -1.20 11.60 5.64
C TRP A 376 -0.58 12.94 6.09
N ILE A 377 -0.12 13.75 5.13
CA ILE A 377 0.39 15.11 5.37
C ILE A 377 -0.71 15.98 5.99
N VAL A 378 -1.91 15.98 5.40
CA VAL A 378 -3.05 16.77 5.90
C VAL A 378 -3.45 16.34 7.31
N ILE A 379 -3.60 15.04 7.56
CA ILE A 379 -3.96 14.50 8.88
C ILE A 379 -2.92 14.91 9.91
N LYS A 380 -1.61 14.77 9.62
CA LYS A 380 -0.55 15.16 10.57
C LYS A 380 -0.42 16.66 10.77
N SER A 381 -0.76 17.47 9.77
CA SER A 381 -0.74 18.94 9.87
C SER A 381 -1.93 19.51 10.65
N HIS A 382 -3.01 18.74 10.84
CA HIS A 382 -4.23 19.24 11.46
C HIS A 382 -4.04 19.49 12.98
N PRO A 383 -4.49 20.63 13.53
CA PRO A 383 -4.35 20.94 14.97
C PRO A 383 -4.87 19.85 15.91
N PHE A 384 -6.00 19.23 15.55
CA PHE A 384 -6.57 18.08 16.26
C PHE A 384 -5.58 16.91 16.40
N ALA A 385 -4.97 16.47 15.31
CA ALA A 385 -4.02 15.36 15.34
C ALA A 385 -2.73 15.71 16.08
N LYS A 386 -2.28 16.97 15.99
CA LYS A 386 -1.12 17.48 16.74
C LYS A 386 -1.39 17.43 18.25
N ASN A 387 -2.55 17.92 18.70
CA ASN A 387 -2.96 17.92 20.10
C ASN A 387 -3.23 16.50 20.62
N TYR A 388 -3.82 15.63 19.80
CA TYR A 388 -4.03 14.21 20.13
C TYR A 388 -2.70 13.46 20.28
N SER A 389 -1.77 13.64 19.35
CA SER A 389 -0.43 13.03 19.42
C SER A 389 0.36 13.52 20.65
N ALA A 390 0.27 14.81 20.97
CA ALA A 390 0.87 15.38 22.17
C ALA A 390 0.26 14.81 23.46
N SER A 391 -1.08 14.68 23.50
CA SER A 391 -1.81 14.10 24.63
C SER A 391 -1.40 12.65 24.88
N TYR A 392 -1.32 11.85 23.81
CA TYR A 392 -0.87 10.46 23.86
C TYR A 392 0.57 10.31 24.38
N LYS A 393 1.49 11.17 23.91
CA LYS A 393 2.87 11.19 24.40
C LYS A 393 2.96 11.60 25.88
N CYS A 394 2.12 12.53 26.34
CA CYS A 394 2.05 12.88 27.76
C CYS A 394 1.59 11.69 28.59
N LYS A 395 0.56 10.96 28.13
CA LYS A 395 0.06 9.76 28.81
C LYS A 395 1.12 8.67 28.91
N GLN A 396 1.83 8.37 27.82
CA GLN A 396 2.95 7.41 27.85
C GLN A 396 4.04 7.80 28.87
N LYS A 397 4.39 9.09 28.97
CA LYS A 397 5.36 9.56 29.97
C LYS A 397 4.85 9.42 31.40
N ILE A 398 3.56 9.69 31.64
CA ILE A 398 2.91 9.50 32.94
C ILE A 398 3.01 8.04 33.34
N ASP A 399 2.58 7.12 32.47
CA ASP A 399 2.55 5.69 32.74
C ASP A 399 3.96 5.14 33.02
N HIS A 400 4.96 5.61 32.28
CA HIS A 400 6.37 5.25 32.51
C HIS A 400 6.89 5.76 33.87
N LEU A 401 6.53 6.98 34.27
CA LEU A 401 6.91 7.55 35.57
C LEU A 401 6.19 6.85 36.73
N GLU A 402 4.92 6.49 36.57
CA GLU A 402 4.15 5.71 37.54
C GLU A 402 4.76 4.32 37.74
N TYR A 403 5.15 3.64 36.65
CA TYR A 403 5.89 2.38 36.72
C TYR A 403 7.22 2.55 37.47
N LYS A 404 8.00 3.58 37.13
CA LYS A 404 9.28 3.85 37.80
C LYS A 404 9.10 4.13 39.30
N LYS A 405 8.02 4.81 39.69
CA LYS A 405 7.66 5.04 41.09
C LYS A 405 7.38 3.71 41.80
N GLN A 406 6.60 2.82 41.19
CA GLN A 406 6.31 1.49 41.76
C GLN A 406 7.59 0.69 41.98
N VAL A 407 8.50 0.65 40.99
CA VAL A 407 9.79 -0.04 41.14
C VAL A 407 10.61 0.50 42.31
N ILE A 408 10.59 1.82 42.54
CA ILE A 408 11.28 2.44 43.68
C ILE A 408 10.61 2.05 45.00
N LEU A 409 9.28 2.06 45.07
CA LEU A 409 8.53 1.64 46.26
C LEU A 409 8.81 0.18 46.61
N THR A 410 8.78 -0.74 45.64
CA THR A 410 9.12 -2.15 45.89
C THR A 410 10.57 -2.33 46.33
N LYS A 411 11.50 -1.51 45.83
CA LYS A 411 12.89 -1.51 46.32
C LYS A 411 13.01 -1.03 47.76
N ILE A 412 12.20 -0.05 48.18
CA ILE A 412 12.16 0.41 49.58
C ILE A 412 11.72 -0.75 50.46
N ASP A 413 10.64 -1.45 50.11
CA ASP A 413 10.10 -2.55 50.89
C ASP A 413 11.07 -3.74 51.02
N LEU A 414 11.89 -3.99 50.00
CA LEU A 414 12.84 -5.12 49.97
C LEU A 414 14.23 -4.82 50.57
N THR A 415 14.63 -3.55 50.73
CA THR A 415 16.03 -3.18 51.06
C THR A 415 16.19 -2.47 52.41
N ILE A 416 15.11 -2.20 53.14
CA ILE A 416 15.19 -1.51 54.43
C ILE A 416 15.36 -2.51 55.58
N ASP A 417 16.57 -2.53 56.15
CA ASP A 417 16.87 -3.07 57.49
C ASP A 417 17.05 -1.90 58.50
N GLU A 418 16.83 -2.16 59.80
CA GLU A 418 16.84 -1.15 60.88
C GLU A 418 18.13 -0.34 60.97
N THR A 419 19.25 -0.84 60.46
CA THR A 419 20.59 -0.23 60.57
C THR A 419 20.88 0.88 59.54
N ASN A 420 20.13 0.98 58.43
CA ASN A 420 20.36 1.97 57.35
C ASN A 420 19.10 2.79 56.96
N LYS A 421 18.04 2.68 57.77
CA LYS A 421 16.68 3.17 57.50
C LYS A 421 16.64 4.66 57.13
N ASP A 422 17.20 5.54 57.94
CA ASP A 422 16.99 6.99 57.78
C ASP A 422 17.62 7.58 56.51
N LYS A 423 18.80 7.09 56.11
CA LYS A 423 19.56 7.63 54.96
C LYS A 423 19.04 7.13 53.61
N LEU A 424 18.61 5.86 53.55
CA LEU A 424 18.00 5.30 52.35
C LEU A 424 16.56 5.79 52.18
N LEU A 425 15.79 5.89 53.28
CA LEU A 425 14.42 6.39 53.25
C LEU A 425 14.36 7.84 52.76
N THR A 426 15.19 8.74 53.28
CA THR A 426 15.24 10.15 52.80
C THR A 426 15.63 10.25 51.32
N LYS A 427 16.60 9.44 50.86
CA LYS A 427 16.99 9.40 49.44
C LYS A 427 15.85 8.93 48.55
N TYR A 428 15.19 7.83 48.89
CA TYR A 428 14.10 7.28 48.07
C TYR A 428 12.83 8.15 48.13
N LEU A 429 12.48 8.73 49.28
CA LEU A 429 11.39 9.70 49.41
C LEU A 429 11.63 10.95 48.57
N SER A 430 12.87 11.45 48.51
CA SER A 430 13.21 12.58 47.63
C SER A 430 13.02 12.25 46.14
N MET A 431 13.33 11.01 45.75
CA MET A 431 13.18 10.53 44.38
C MET A 431 11.71 10.34 44.02
N ILE A 432 10.90 9.77 44.91
CA ILE A 432 9.44 9.64 44.75
C ILE A 432 8.79 11.01 44.65
N ASN A 433 9.13 11.95 45.53
CA ASN A 433 8.62 13.33 45.48
C ASN A 433 8.94 14.04 44.15
N SER A 434 10.11 13.77 43.56
CA SER A 434 10.47 14.32 42.24
C SER A 434 9.64 13.72 41.10
N ILE A 435 9.32 12.41 41.20
CA ILE A 435 8.53 11.69 40.20
C ILE A 435 7.06 12.12 40.29
N ASP A 436 6.51 12.24 41.50
CA ASP A 436 5.13 12.69 41.72
C ASP A 436 4.87 14.10 41.20
N LYS A 437 5.84 15.01 41.37
CA LYS A 437 5.75 16.36 40.81
C LYS A 437 5.73 16.36 39.27
N LYS A 438 6.58 15.55 38.63
CA LYS A 438 6.59 15.39 37.16
C LYS A 438 5.29 14.77 36.64
N ILE A 439 4.75 13.78 37.35
CA ILE A 439 3.45 13.18 37.04
C ILE A 439 2.34 14.23 37.15
N HIS A 440 2.35 15.06 38.20
CA HIS A 440 1.34 16.11 38.39
C HIS A 440 1.35 17.14 37.25
N LEU A 441 2.54 17.61 36.86
CA LEU A 441 2.72 18.53 35.71
C LEU A 441 2.22 17.92 34.40
N LEU A 442 2.63 16.69 34.09
CA LEU A 442 2.20 16.00 32.87
C LEU A 442 0.70 15.70 32.86
N LYS A 443 0.09 15.38 34.01
CA LYS A 443 -1.37 15.20 34.13
C LYS A 443 -2.11 16.51 33.85
N LYS A 444 -1.59 17.64 34.32
CA LYS A 444 -2.17 18.97 34.04
C LYS A 444 -2.08 19.32 32.54
N GLU A 445 -0.94 19.05 31.90
CA GLU A 445 -0.74 19.23 30.46
C GLU A 445 -1.66 18.32 29.63
N HIS A 446 -1.76 17.04 30.01
CA HIS A 446 -2.63 16.05 29.37
C HIS A 446 -4.11 16.45 29.45
N ASN A 447 -4.58 16.88 30.62
CA ASN A 447 -5.97 17.31 30.81
C ASN A 447 -6.30 18.56 29.99
N LEU A 448 -5.37 19.51 29.88
CA LEU A 448 -5.54 20.69 29.03
C LEU A 448 -5.63 20.32 27.55
N LEU A 449 -4.79 19.38 27.08
CA LEU A 449 -4.84 18.88 25.71
C LEU A 449 -6.14 18.11 25.43
N LEU A 450 -6.63 17.30 26.37
CA LEU A 450 -7.93 16.63 26.27
C LEU A 450 -9.08 17.62 26.17
N ARG A 451 -9.10 18.66 27.02
CA ARG A 451 -10.14 19.69 26.99
C ARG A 451 -10.17 20.45 25.66
N LYS A 452 -9.00 20.69 25.06
CA LYS A 452 -8.90 21.25 23.70
C LYS A 452 -9.48 20.31 22.66
N ILE A 453 -9.15 19.02 22.72
CA ILE A 453 -9.68 17.99 21.79
C ILE A 453 -11.21 17.92 21.89
N GLU A 454 -11.76 17.92 23.11
CA GLU A 454 -13.21 17.92 23.37
C GLU A 454 -13.92 19.11 22.73
N LEU A 455 -13.33 20.31 22.79
CA LEU A 455 -13.90 21.52 22.19
C LEU A 455 -13.69 21.61 20.68
N MET A 456 -12.67 20.94 20.13
CA MET A 456 -12.42 20.90 18.68
C MET A 456 -13.41 20.00 17.93
N LEU A 457 -13.97 18.98 18.58
CA LEU A 457 -14.96 18.07 17.98
C LEU A 457 -16.26 18.80 17.55
N PRO A 458 -16.97 19.54 18.43
CA PRO A 458 -18.15 20.30 18.03
C PRO A 458 -17.82 21.43 17.05
N TYR A 459 -16.65 22.05 17.18
CA TYR A 459 -16.19 23.06 16.22
C TYR A 459 -16.04 22.48 14.80
N ALA A 460 -15.48 21.26 14.67
CA ALA A 460 -15.33 20.59 13.39
C ALA A 460 -16.69 20.13 12.80
N SER A 461 -17.64 19.69 13.64
CA SER A 461 -18.98 19.34 13.17
C SER A 461 -19.74 20.57 12.69
N ASP A 462 -19.66 21.69 13.40
CA ASP A 462 -20.30 22.94 13.03
C ASP A 462 -19.71 23.51 11.74
N LEU A 463 -18.39 23.40 11.55
CA LEU A 463 -17.72 23.76 10.29
C LEU A 463 -18.24 22.94 9.11
N LYS A 464 -18.38 21.63 9.28
CA LYS A 464 -18.92 20.73 8.26
C LYS A 464 -20.37 21.10 7.93
N ASN A 465 -21.20 21.33 8.95
CA ASN A 465 -22.60 21.71 8.79
C ASN A 465 -22.75 23.02 7.99
N VAL A 466 -21.96 24.07 8.32
CA VAL A 466 -21.96 25.33 7.56
C VAL A 466 -21.57 25.11 6.09
N SER A 467 -20.60 24.24 5.82
CA SER A 467 -20.18 23.94 4.44
C SER A 467 -21.29 23.25 3.63
N GLU A 468 -22.01 22.30 4.24
CA GLU A 468 -23.14 21.58 3.63
C GLU A 468 -24.34 22.53 3.41
N LEU A 469 -24.68 23.35 4.41
CA LEU A 469 -25.74 24.37 4.30
C LEU A 469 -25.44 25.40 3.21
N LYS A 470 -24.18 25.85 3.07
CA LYS A 470 -23.76 26.74 1.97
C LYS A 470 -23.89 26.07 0.60
N LEU A 471 -23.53 24.79 0.47
CA LEU A 471 -23.71 24.03 -0.78
C LEU A 471 -25.20 23.91 -1.14
N LYS A 472 -26.04 23.60 -0.16
CA LYS A 472 -27.50 23.51 -0.31
C LYS A 472 -28.11 24.87 -0.73
N LEU A 473 -27.62 25.96 -0.15
CA LEU A 473 -28.01 27.31 -0.53
C LEU A 473 -27.59 27.65 -1.97
N ILE A 474 -26.43 27.18 -2.43
CA ILE A 474 -25.98 27.35 -3.83
C ILE A 474 -26.90 26.58 -4.78
N THR A 475 -27.24 25.33 -4.49
CA THR A 475 -28.14 24.53 -5.34
C THR A 475 -29.53 25.15 -5.43
N LEU A 476 -30.11 25.54 -4.30
CA LEU A 476 -31.42 26.20 -4.25
C LEU A 476 -31.40 27.58 -4.93
N SER A 477 -30.31 28.33 -4.82
CA SER A 477 -30.18 29.61 -5.54
C SER A 477 -30.09 29.45 -7.07
N LYS A 478 -29.55 28.32 -7.55
CA LYS A 478 -29.54 27.99 -8.98
C LYS A 478 -30.93 27.55 -9.45
N GLU A 479 -31.62 26.73 -8.66
CA GLU A 479 -33.01 26.33 -8.89
C GLU A 479 -33.93 27.56 -8.98
N LEU A 480 -33.81 28.49 -8.02
CA LEU A 480 -34.58 29.75 -8.01
C LEU A 480 -34.33 30.60 -9.27
N LYS A 481 -33.09 30.68 -9.78
CA LYS A 481 -32.78 31.40 -11.03
C LYS A 481 -33.39 30.76 -12.27
N VAL A 482 -33.59 29.43 -12.26
CA VAL A 482 -34.26 28.71 -13.36
C VAL A 482 -35.77 28.95 -13.28
N LEU A 483 -36.35 28.83 -12.07
CA LEU A 483 -37.78 29.05 -11.81
C LEU A 483 -38.23 30.50 -12.06
N GLN A 484 -37.33 31.49 -11.90
CA GLN A 484 -37.61 32.90 -12.23
C GLN A 484 -37.78 33.17 -13.73
N LYS A 485 -37.41 32.23 -14.62
CA LYS A 485 -37.52 32.39 -16.08
C LYS A 485 -38.80 31.78 -16.67
N SER A 486 -39.59 31.03 -15.87
CA SER A 486 -40.81 30.35 -16.29
C SER A 486 -42.07 31.08 -15.78
N ASN A 487 -43.09 31.23 -16.62
CA ASN A 487 -44.31 32.03 -16.36
C ASN A 487 -45.54 31.22 -15.90
N GLU A 488 -45.40 29.96 -15.48
CA GLU A 488 -46.53 29.12 -15.07
C GLU A 488 -46.97 29.37 -13.62
N SER A 489 -48.26 29.23 -13.31
CA SER A 489 -48.80 29.42 -11.95
C SER A 489 -48.27 28.41 -10.93
N VAL A 490 -48.00 27.17 -11.37
CA VAL A 490 -47.38 26.11 -10.55
C VAL A 490 -45.94 26.46 -10.16
N THR A 491 -45.22 27.17 -11.05
CA THR A 491 -43.85 27.66 -10.77
C THR A 491 -43.80 28.81 -9.76
N GLU A 492 -44.86 29.61 -9.63
CA GLU A 492 -44.96 30.68 -8.62
C GLU A 492 -45.06 30.10 -7.19
N THR A 493 -45.83 29.04 -6.98
CA THR A 493 -45.93 28.36 -5.68
C THR A 493 -44.59 27.76 -5.26
N ARG A 494 -43.94 27.04 -6.18
CA ARG A 494 -42.61 26.44 -5.95
C ARG A 494 -41.53 27.50 -5.71
N LYS A 495 -41.59 28.64 -6.39
CA LYS A 495 -40.69 29.78 -6.19
C LYS A 495 -40.80 30.33 -4.77
N ASN A 496 -42.01 30.47 -4.23
CA ASN A 496 -42.22 30.93 -2.85
C ASN A 496 -41.70 29.93 -1.81
N GLU A 497 -41.88 28.62 -2.03
CA GLU A 497 -41.28 27.57 -1.19
C GLU A 497 -39.74 27.61 -1.19
N VAL A 498 -39.13 27.76 -2.37
CA VAL A 498 -37.66 27.84 -2.47
C VAL A 498 -37.12 29.11 -1.78
N ILE A 499 -37.86 30.22 -1.82
CA ILE A 499 -37.49 31.46 -1.10
C ILE A 499 -37.54 31.26 0.41
N THR A 500 -38.58 30.58 0.95
CA THR A 500 -38.68 30.31 2.38
C THR A 500 -37.59 29.34 2.85
N GLU A 501 -37.27 28.30 2.07
CA GLU A 501 -36.14 27.41 2.33
C GLU A 501 -34.79 28.13 2.31
N ILE A 502 -34.57 29.06 1.37
CA ILE A 502 -33.34 29.86 1.33
C ILE A 502 -33.21 30.73 2.57
N ASN A 503 -34.30 31.36 3.01
CA ASN A 503 -34.28 32.24 4.19
C ASN A 503 -34.05 31.44 5.48
N SER A 504 -34.62 30.25 5.62
CA SER A 504 -34.37 29.37 6.77
C SER A 504 -32.94 28.83 6.79
N ILE A 505 -32.35 28.50 5.64
CA ILE A 505 -30.95 28.08 5.56
C ILE A 505 -30.01 29.25 5.89
N LYS A 506 -30.33 30.48 5.44
CA LYS A 506 -29.55 31.67 5.81
C LYS A 506 -29.52 31.88 7.32
N THR A 507 -30.65 31.81 8.00
CA THR A 507 -30.71 31.97 9.46
C THR A 507 -29.94 30.86 10.20
N GLN A 508 -30.04 29.62 9.73
CA GLN A 508 -29.23 28.50 10.25
C GLN A 508 -27.72 28.75 10.08
N ILE A 509 -27.28 29.25 8.93
CA ILE A 509 -25.87 29.60 8.70
C ILE A 509 -25.42 30.67 9.69
N THR A 510 -26.20 31.73 9.89
CA THR A 510 -25.86 32.82 10.81
C THR A 510 -25.73 32.32 12.25
N ASN A 511 -26.67 31.50 12.72
CA ASN A 511 -26.64 30.92 14.06
C ASN A 511 -25.47 29.94 14.26
N THR A 512 -25.13 29.16 13.23
CA THR A 512 -24.00 28.24 13.33
C THR A 512 -22.66 29.01 13.30
N GLN A 513 -22.60 30.15 12.59
CA GLN A 513 -21.42 31.02 12.56
C GLN A 513 -21.17 31.72 13.90
N THR A 514 -22.21 32.13 14.63
CA THR A 514 -22.05 32.69 15.98
C THR A 514 -21.55 31.63 16.96
N ASN A 515 -22.05 30.40 16.89
CA ASN A 515 -21.57 29.27 17.69
C ASN A 515 -20.10 28.92 17.41
N LEU A 516 -19.69 28.97 16.14
CA LEU A 516 -18.28 28.78 15.75
C LEU A 516 -17.36 29.84 16.37
N LYS A 517 -17.80 31.11 16.39
CA LYS A 517 -17.03 32.21 16.99
C LYS A 517 -16.85 32.02 18.50
N LEU A 518 -17.93 31.68 19.21
CA LEU A 518 -17.90 31.39 20.65
C LEU A 518 -17.02 30.19 20.99
N SER A 519 -17.10 29.12 20.19
CA SER A 519 -16.29 27.91 20.37
C SER A 519 -14.81 28.20 20.13
N PHE A 520 -14.48 29.03 19.13
CA PHE A 520 -13.12 29.50 18.90
C PHE A 520 -12.57 30.31 20.07
N GLU A 521 -13.34 31.26 20.61
CA GLU A 521 -12.94 32.06 21.78
C GLU A 521 -12.66 31.20 23.01
N LYS A 522 -13.45 30.13 23.24
CA LYS A 522 -13.20 29.13 24.31
C LYS A 522 -11.91 28.33 24.09
N ILE A 523 -11.59 27.93 22.86
CA ILE A 523 -10.35 27.22 22.54
C ILE A 523 -9.13 28.16 22.72
N ALA A 524 -9.28 29.43 22.33
CA ALA A 524 -8.25 30.47 22.45
C ALA A 524 -7.97 30.89 23.90
N SER A 525 -8.98 30.90 24.78
CA SER A 525 -8.79 31.22 26.20
C SER A 525 -8.06 30.10 26.96
N LEU A 526 -8.32 28.84 26.63
CA LEU A 526 -7.63 27.67 27.22
C LEU A 526 -6.16 27.56 26.82
N THR A 527 -5.82 28.02 25.61
CA THR A 527 -4.42 28.15 25.19
C THR A 527 -3.68 29.20 26.02
N HIS A 528 -4.37 30.29 26.40
CA HIS A 528 -3.80 31.37 27.17
C HIS A 528 -3.67 31.05 28.67
N SER A 529 -4.67 30.39 29.26
CA SER A 529 -4.61 29.94 30.67
C SER A 529 -3.53 28.88 30.91
N GLY A 530 -3.33 27.97 29.96
CA GLY A 530 -2.27 26.96 30.01
C GLY A 530 -0.87 27.56 30.12
N ILE A 531 -0.61 28.70 29.44
CA ILE A 531 0.68 29.41 29.52
C ILE A 531 0.86 30.10 30.87
N LYS A 532 -0.20 30.71 31.40
CA LYS A 532 -0.17 31.45 32.68
C LYS A 532 0.09 30.53 33.88
N ASP A 533 -0.36 29.28 33.81
CA ASP A 533 -0.19 28.29 34.86
C ASP A 533 1.15 27.53 34.81
N PHE A 534 1.78 27.39 33.63
CA PHE A 534 2.98 26.56 33.45
C PHE A 534 4.28 27.31 33.81
N ILE A 535 4.30 28.63 33.59
CA ILE A 535 5.48 29.49 33.83
C ILE A 535 5.81 29.64 35.33
N PRO A 536 4.85 29.85 36.25
CA PRO A 536 5.15 29.97 37.68
C PRO A 536 5.64 28.67 38.30
N LEU A 537 5.10 27.51 37.88
CA LEU A 537 5.45 26.20 38.41
C LEU A 537 6.89 25.78 38.07
N THR A 538 7.35 26.11 36.85
CA THR A 538 8.74 25.89 36.42
C THR A 538 9.71 26.86 37.12
N LEU A 539 9.27 28.08 37.45
CA LEU A 539 10.01 29.05 38.26
C LEU A 539 10.12 28.64 39.74
N GLU A 540 9.10 28.00 40.32
CA GLU A 540 9.09 27.48 41.69
C GLU A 540 10.03 26.26 41.86
N GLU A 541 10.17 25.46 40.80
CA GLU A 541 11.11 24.34 40.73
C GLU A 541 12.57 24.82 40.72
N PHE A 542 12.82 25.96 40.05
CA PHE A 542 14.13 26.62 40.02
C PHE A 542 14.54 27.19 41.39
N THR A 543 13.62 27.88 42.08
CA THR A 543 13.91 28.43 43.43
C THR A 543 14.12 27.33 44.46
N LYS A 544 13.35 26.23 44.43
CA LYS A 544 13.55 25.11 45.37
C LYS A 544 14.85 24.34 45.15
N GLN A 545 15.29 24.11 43.90
CA GLN A 545 16.61 23.50 43.63
C GLN A 545 17.77 24.41 44.06
N PHE A 546 17.62 25.72 43.90
CA PHE A 546 18.59 26.69 44.39
C PHE A 546 18.75 26.61 45.91
N THR A 547 17.65 26.53 46.67
CA THR A 547 17.66 26.42 48.14
C THR A 547 18.26 25.12 48.66
N ILE A 548 17.99 23.98 48.00
CA ILE A 548 18.55 22.66 48.36
C ILE A 548 20.08 22.61 48.13
N SER A 549 20.59 23.30 47.10
CA SER A 549 22.04 23.40 46.86
C SER A 549 22.79 24.22 47.91
N GLN A 550 22.11 25.17 48.58
CA GLN A 550 22.71 26.01 49.63
C GLN A 550 22.73 25.32 50.99
N THR A 551 21.79 24.40 51.28
CA THR A 551 21.72 23.69 52.57
C THR A 551 22.82 22.64 52.72
N SER A 552 23.16 21.91 51.65
CA SER A 552 24.27 20.96 51.62
C SER A 552 25.64 21.64 51.78
N LYS A 553 25.77 22.89 51.31
CA LYS A 553 26.95 23.76 51.47
C LYS A 553 27.21 24.16 52.92
N VAL A 554 26.15 24.49 53.68
CA VAL A 554 26.29 24.87 55.10
C VAL A 554 26.70 23.66 55.96
N GLN A 555 26.12 22.48 55.69
CA GLN A 555 26.48 21.25 56.41
C GLN A 555 27.89 20.75 56.11
N SER A 556 28.34 20.78 54.86
CA SER A 556 29.69 20.33 54.46
C SER A 556 30.80 21.26 54.97
N ILE A 557 30.58 22.58 54.96
CA ILE A 557 31.52 23.53 55.58
C ILE A 557 31.54 23.36 57.10
N LYS A 558 30.37 23.12 57.73
CA LYS A 558 30.27 22.90 59.18
C LYS A 558 30.98 21.62 59.62
N SER A 559 30.85 20.53 58.85
CA SER A 559 31.55 19.26 59.15
C SER A 559 33.05 19.34 58.90
N LEU A 560 33.50 19.99 57.82
CA LEU A 560 34.93 20.25 57.57
C LEU A 560 35.56 21.08 58.69
N LYS A 561 34.89 22.17 59.12
CA LYS A 561 35.34 22.98 60.25
C LYS A 561 35.39 22.17 61.56
N GLN A 562 34.38 21.35 61.85
CA GLN A 562 34.39 20.49 63.04
C GLN A 562 35.54 19.49 63.02
N LYS A 563 35.77 18.80 61.90
CA LYS A 563 36.85 17.82 61.76
C LYS A 563 38.23 18.46 61.90
N THR A 564 38.43 19.64 61.30
CA THR A 564 39.70 20.37 61.38
C THR A 564 39.94 20.93 62.78
N ASN A 565 38.91 21.46 63.45
CA ASN A 565 39.01 21.93 64.84
C ASN A 565 39.35 20.79 65.81
N GLN A 566 38.85 19.59 65.56
CA GLN A 566 39.16 18.41 66.37
C GLN A 566 40.63 17.97 66.18
N GLN A 567 41.11 17.95 64.93
CA GLN A 567 42.53 17.67 64.62
C GLN A 567 43.48 18.74 65.19
N GLU A 568 43.08 20.02 65.14
CA GLU A 568 43.83 21.11 65.77
C GLU A 568 43.91 20.91 67.30
N LYS A 569 42.80 20.55 67.95
CA LYS A 569 42.76 20.29 69.39
C LYS A 569 43.65 19.11 69.79
N ASP A 570 43.66 18.03 69.01
CA ASP A 570 44.53 16.86 69.25
C ASP A 570 46.02 17.20 69.10
N LEU A 571 46.37 18.04 68.12
CA LEU A 571 47.74 18.53 67.93
C LEU A 571 48.16 19.49 69.05
N LEU A 572 47.25 20.35 69.52
CA LEU A 572 47.50 21.25 70.65
C LEU A 572 47.70 20.49 71.97
N LEU A 573 46.94 19.43 72.21
CA LEU A 573 47.13 18.54 73.35
C LEU A 573 48.51 17.86 73.30
N LYS A 574 48.92 17.35 72.13
CA LYS A 574 50.26 16.79 71.93
C LYS A 574 51.39 17.81 72.12
N THR A 575 51.17 19.09 71.81
CA THR A 575 52.14 20.16 72.12
C THR A 575 52.25 20.46 73.61
N LEU A 576 51.15 20.38 74.36
CA LEU A 576 51.16 20.58 75.81
C LEU A 576 51.89 19.43 76.51
N ASP A 577 51.65 18.19 76.09
CA ASP A 577 52.38 17.02 76.62
C ASP A 577 53.88 17.07 76.30
N SER A 578 54.27 17.58 75.11
CA SER A 578 55.68 17.73 74.72
C SER A 578 56.39 18.96 75.32
N GLN A 579 55.67 19.92 75.91
CA GLN A 579 56.30 20.97 76.73
C GLN A 579 56.81 20.44 78.08
N SER A 580 56.24 19.34 78.60
CA SER A 580 56.74 18.69 79.82
C SER A 580 58.11 18.00 79.62
N ASN A 581 58.41 17.57 78.39
CA ASN A 581 59.67 16.95 77.98
C ASN A 581 60.44 17.89 77.03
N LYS A 582 61.32 18.74 77.59
CA LYS A 582 62.09 19.84 76.95
C LYS A 582 62.69 19.57 75.54
N THR A 583 61.87 19.49 74.49
CA THR A 583 62.32 19.54 73.08
C THR A 583 61.54 20.61 72.32
N SER A 584 62.13 21.79 72.17
CA SER A 584 61.53 22.96 71.49
C SER A 584 61.17 22.73 70.01
N ILE A 585 61.81 21.74 69.38
CA ILE A 585 61.65 21.40 67.95
C ILE A 585 60.27 20.76 67.68
N ALA A 586 59.83 19.82 68.51
CA ALA A 586 58.54 19.14 68.33
C ALA A 586 57.34 20.08 68.49
N VAL A 587 57.47 21.09 69.37
CA VAL A 587 56.47 22.13 69.56
C VAL A 587 56.36 23.00 68.30
N ALA A 588 57.50 23.43 67.74
CA ALA A 588 57.53 24.23 66.51
C ALA A 588 56.96 23.47 65.30
N GLU A 589 57.26 22.18 65.15
CA GLU A 589 56.71 21.34 64.06
C GLU A 589 55.19 21.17 64.15
N ASN A 590 54.64 21.01 65.35
CA ASN A 590 53.20 20.87 65.54
C ASN A 590 52.45 22.18 65.25
N PHE A 591 52.99 23.34 65.63
CA PHE A 591 52.42 24.63 65.24
C PHE A 591 52.50 24.88 63.73
N GLN A 592 53.59 24.48 63.07
CA GLN A 592 53.67 24.50 61.61
C GLN A 592 52.58 23.60 60.99
N ARG A 593 52.37 22.38 61.50
CA ARG A 593 51.28 21.49 61.03
C ARG A 593 49.89 22.06 61.22
N ILE A 594 49.60 22.72 62.34
CA ILE A 594 48.31 23.42 62.54
C ILE A 594 48.13 24.54 61.51
N SER A 595 49.20 25.31 61.23
CA SER A 595 49.16 26.39 60.22
C SER A 595 48.87 25.86 58.82
N ILE A 596 49.47 24.71 58.45
CA ILE A 596 49.25 24.04 57.17
C ILE A 596 47.81 23.52 57.09
N LEU A 597 47.30 22.86 58.13
CA LEU A 597 45.91 22.40 58.20
C LEU A 597 44.89 23.53 58.04
N LYS A 598 45.13 24.70 58.68
CA LYS A 598 44.28 25.89 58.51
C LYS A 598 44.34 26.44 57.09
N ARG A 599 45.51 26.41 56.46
CA ARG A 599 45.69 26.85 55.08
C ARG A 599 44.97 25.92 54.11
N GLU A 600 45.11 24.60 54.28
CA GLU A 600 44.41 23.60 53.49
C GLU A 600 42.89 23.68 53.66
N LEU A 601 42.38 23.88 54.88
CA LEU A 601 40.96 24.11 55.13
C LEU A 601 40.46 25.36 54.39
N ASN A 602 41.21 26.46 54.44
CA ASN A 602 40.86 27.69 53.75
C ASN A 602 40.90 27.52 52.23
N GLU A 603 41.92 26.85 51.69
CA GLU A 603 42.05 26.52 50.26
C GLU A 603 40.88 25.65 49.78
N GLN A 604 40.47 24.62 50.55
CA GLN A 604 39.31 23.78 50.28
C GLN A 604 37.99 24.55 50.36
N ILE A 605 37.83 25.46 51.34
CA ILE A 605 36.66 26.34 51.43
C ILE A 605 36.60 27.29 50.22
N THR A 606 37.73 27.83 49.76
CA THR A 606 37.79 28.72 48.59
C THR A 606 37.55 27.98 47.28
N SER A 607 38.07 26.77 47.11
CA SER A 607 37.86 25.97 45.89
C SER A 607 36.39 25.51 45.75
N LEU A 608 35.75 25.14 46.86
CA LEU A 608 34.31 24.87 46.92
C LEU A 608 33.46 26.11 46.57
N LYS A 609 33.94 27.32 46.87
CA LYS A 609 33.26 28.58 46.50
C LYS A 609 33.46 28.97 45.03
N GLY A 610 34.67 28.79 44.48
CA GLY A 610 35.04 29.28 43.14
C GLY A 610 34.54 28.43 41.96
N ASN A 611 34.72 27.09 42.02
CA ASN A 611 34.41 26.21 40.89
C ASN A 611 32.90 26.05 40.62
N GLN A 612 32.04 26.23 41.63
CA GLN A 612 30.60 26.10 41.44
C GLN A 612 29.90 27.41 41.07
N GLN A 613 30.49 28.59 41.27
CA GLN A 613 29.88 29.86 40.87
C GLN A 613 29.83 30.01 39.34
N TYR A 614 30.85 29.51 38.65
CA TYR A 614 30.88 29.37 37.19
C TYR A 614 29.82 28.37 36.70
N ASN A 615 29.76 27.17 37.31
CA ASN A 615 28.76 26.15 36.94
C ASN A 615 27.31 26.58 37.26
N LEU A 616 27.07 27.31 38.35
CA LEU A 616 25.76 27.89 38.67
C LEU A 616 25.36 28.99 37.69
N LYS A 617 26.30 29.82 37.25
CA LYS A 617 26.06 30.83 36.21
C LYS A 617 25.75 30.17 34.87
N GLN A 618 26.42 29.07 34.53
CA GLN A 618 26.15 28.29 33.33
C GLN A 618 24.81 27.53 33.42
N ASN A 619 24.48 26.94 34.56
CA ASN A 619 23.20 26.26 34.80
C ASN A 619 22.02 27.25 34.84
N TYR A 620 22.20 28.45 35.39
CA TYR A 620 21.20 29.52 35.32
C TYR A 620 21.01 30.01 33.88
N LYS A 621 22.10 30.20 33.12
CA LYS A 621 22.02 30.58 31.71
C LYS A 621 21.32 29.52 30.87
N SER A 622 21.64 28.23 31.07
CA SER A 622 21.01 27.12 30.35
C SER A 622 19.54 26.96 30.73
N ALA A 623 19.19 27.07 32.01
CA ALA A 623 17.80 27.02 32.48
C ALA A 623 16.98 28.21 31.95
N LYS A 624 17.51 29.43 32.02
CA LYS A 624 16.89 30.64 31.46
C LYS A 624 16.70 30.54 29.95
N PHE A 625 17.67 29.98 29.23
CA PHE A 625 17.58 29.74 27.79
C PHE A 625 16.53 28.68 27.45
N THR A 626 16.45 27.60 28.23
CA THR A 626 15.45 26.53 28.07
C THR A 626 14.03 27.08 28.31
N LEU A 627 13.83 27.84 29.38
CA LEU A 627 12.55 28.51 29.68
C LEU A 627 12.15 29.53 28.61
N LYS A 628 13.10 30.34 28.13
CA LYS A 628 12.86 31.30 27.05
C LYS A 628 12.47 30.59 25.74
N ASN A 629 13.10 29.45 25.43
CA ASN A 629 12.77 28.67 24.25
C ASN A 629 11.43 27.95 24.37
N GLU A 630 11.08 27.41 25.55
CA GLU A 630 9.76 26.82 25.80
C GLU A 630 8.66 27.88 25.73
N TYR A 631 8.88 29.05 26.33
CA TYR A 631 7.98 30.19 26.23
C TYR A 631 7.77 30.61 24.76
N ASN A 632 8.86 30.87 24.03
CA ASN A 632 8.79 31.27 22.62
C ASN A 632 8.14 30.20 21.74
N LYS A 633 8.39 28.90 22.01
CA LYS A 633 7.76 27.78 21.31
C LYS A 633 6.26 27.74 21.56
N ASN A 634 5.82 27.95 22.80
CA ASN A 634 4.41 27.98 23.17
C ASN A 634 3.70 29.21 22.59
N VAL A 635 4.35 30.38 22.60
CA VAL A 635 3.84 31.61 21.97
C VAL A 635 3.72 31.44 20.46
N ASN A 636 4.76 30.93 19.79
CA ASN A 636 4.72 30.67 18.34
C ASN A 636 3.66 29.64 17.95
N ALA A 637 3.48 28.57 18.74
CA ALA A 637 2.41 27.61 18.53
C ALA A 637 1.01 28.26 18.63
N LEU A 638 0.85 29.23 19.54
CA LEU A 638 -0.38 30.00 19.71
C LEU A 638 -0.64 30.94 18.51
N TYR A 639 0.40 31.57 17.98
CA TYR A 639 0.31 32.35 16.75
C TYR A 639 0.00 31.46 15.53
N GLU A 640 0.62 30.29 15.40
CA GLU A 640 0.33 29.34 14.32
C GLU A 640 -1.10 28.79 14.38
N GLU A 641 -1.59 28.41 15.57
CA GLU A 641 -2.99 27.98 15.76
C GLU A 641 -3.95 29.12 15.42
N LYS A 642 -3.70 30.33 15.95
CA LYS A 642 -4.52 31.52 15.65
C LYS A 642 -4.55 31.80 14.15
N MET A 643 -3.41 31.75 13.47
CA MET A 643 -3.32 31.99 12.02
C MET A 643 -3.97 30.88 11.20
N TYR A 644 -3.90 29.60 11.63
CA TYR A 644 -4.58 28.50 10.95
C TYR A 644 -6.10 28.66 10.98
N TYR A 645 -6.67 28.91 12.16
CA TYR A 645 -8.11 29.10 12.33
C TYR A 645 -8.61 30.38 11.66
N ILE A 646 -7.85 31.47 11.74
CA ILE A 646 -8.13 32.70 10.99
C ILE A 646 -8.08 32.41 9.49
N LYS A 647 -7.10 31.63 9.00
CA LYS A 647 -6.98 31.30 7.57
C LYS A 647 -8.09 30.38 7.07
N GLU A 648 -8.55 29.40 7.85
CA GLU A 648 -9.76 28.61 7.49
C GLU A 648 -11.02 29.48 7.49
N TYR A 649 -11.18 30.33 8.50
CA TYR A 649 -12.30 31.26 8.59
C TYR A 649 -12.31 32.27 7.43
N LEU A 650 -11.16 32.87 7.11
CA LEU A 650 -10.98 33.78 5.98
C LEU A 650 -11.13 33.06 4.64
N ASN A 651 -10.58 31.85 4.47
CA ASN A 651 -10.78 31.07 3.25
C ASN A 651 -12.26 30.77 3.02
N LEU A 652 -13.08 30.62 4.07
CA LEU A 652 -14.52 30.41 3.96
C LEU A 652 -15.34 31.71 3.78
N LEU A 653 -14.80 32.86 4.20
CA LEU A 653 -15.32 34.20 3.88
C LEU A 653 -14.99 34.58 2.43
N PHE A 654 -13.80 34.23 1.96
CA PHE A 654 -13.23 34.65 0.67
C PHE A 654 -13.25 33.58 -0.42
N SER A 655 -13.73 32.35 -0.17
CA SER A 655 -13.96 31.35 -1.23
C SER A 655 -15.04 31.77 -2.25
N LYS A 656 -15.49 33.03 -2.18
CA LYS A 656 -16.32 33.69 -3.19
C LYS A 656 -15.61 34.75 -4.04
N SER A 657 -14.41 35.25 -3.74
CA SER A 657 -13.80 36.27 -4.63
C SER A 657 -13.22 35.68 -5.93
N SER A 658 -12.85 34.40 -5.93
CA SER A 658 -12.36 33.70 -7.14
C SER A 658 -13.48 33.07 -7.98
N ALA A 659 -14.70 32.96 -7.44
CA ALA A 659 -15.85 32.43 -8.18
C ALA A 659 -16.75 33.54 -8.79
N THR A 660 -16.58 34.80 -8.38
CA THR A 660 -17.36 35.94 -8.90
C THR A 660 -16.56 36.87 -9.83
N SER A 661 -15.26 36.68 -10.01
CA SER A 661 -14.43 37.55 -10.86
C SER A 661 -14.34 37.14 -12.34
N ASN A 662 -14.84 35.97 -12.74
CA ASN A 662 -14.78 35.50 -14.14
C ASN A 662 -16.06 35.72 -14.97
N THR A 663 -16.92 36.68 -14.61
CA THR A 663 -18.08 37.07 -15.45
C THR A 663 -18.18 38.58 -15.69
N LYS A 664 -17.06 39.29 -15.76
CA LYS A 664 -16.98 40.64 -16.35
C LYS A 664 -15.76 40.74 -17.25
N GLY A 665 -15.98 40.55 -18.55
CA GLY A 665 -14.97 40.74 -19.58
C GLY A 665 -15.38 40.04 -20.87
N GLY A 666 -16.00 40.79 -21.78
CA GLY A 666 -16.35 40.34 -23.13
C GLY A 666 -17.75 40.80 -23.55
N ASN A 667 -17.82 42.03 -24.05
CA ASN A 667 -18.78 42.41 -25.10
C ASN A 667 -18.62 41.49 -26.31
#